data_AF-A0AAF0E5T3-F1
#
_entry.id   AF-A0AAF0E5T3-F1
#
_cell.length_a   1.000
_cell.length_b   1.000
_cell.length_c   1.000
_cell.angle_alpha   90.00
_cell.angle_beta   90.00
_cell.angle_gamma   90.00
#
_symmetry.space_group_name_H-M   'P 1'
#
loop_
_entity.id
_entity.type
_entity.pdbx_description
1 polymer ?
#
loop_
_entity_poly.entity_id
_entity_poly.type
_entity_poly.pdbx_seq_one_letter_code
_entity_poly.pdbx_strand_id
1 'polypeptide(L)'
;MGRQASSEWNQIFLPPVVQRLQPMLKGINLTNEDVMGMMSACAYETVGLGYSDFCRVFTKAEWENFEYSMDLWFQGDHGFMSPTGKAQGIGWVTELKHRLLRKPFAGPWSSQNATINKDPTYFPVDQPLYVDFTHDTVLTGILAALNLTQFSEFLDPERANSYRKYRASHLFPTDIGFYSDQVPGGPPFNAMADSLGSDHLQSVEMRWVPKNEKHSHASWKDLWFNLGDMSPYHPATELFPDMVKYSAVPKHCNIKQVHILHRHGAKYPDKGHKSGPGNFGKKIKEQRKKGELKVSGELSFLNDWDYDLGQKILTHYGSDEMFKSGVKHYYEYAKLLDNFKGKPVFRTSSHSRVLDSARYFALGFFGWDATSKYNLEVLTEEDYQNNTLASKNACRNADNDDFMYDTYLSSQWQPIYLEAPRKRLQKSISSINLTHTDVYNMMLNCPYLTYGAGFSQFCNLFTAEEWRNFEYDQDLQTYGDHGFMNPTARAQGVPYVQDLTARLLKKRFTGPVTAQNMTLNLNSTYTPLNQPLYADFSHHSVITGIMTALNLTQFKDWLDPTKPNHDRKYRTSHVTPLAMRMAWEVMDCDMNGGKEEYIRMKLNDIVYPLDESNGCSKRKDGLCKLNDYAEFLTNHAYKASKFDLVCFGKNKTDFTLTGPVTDGVIPNKDIHS
;
A
#
# COMPACT_ATOMS: atom_id res chain seq x y z
N MET A 1 -18.41 6.20 38.90
CA MET A 1 -17.72 5.97 40.19
C MET A 1 -16.24 5.76 39.96
N GLY A 2 -15.84 5.03 38.92
CA GLY A 2 -14.46 4.91 38.49
C GLY A 2 -13.81 6.26 38.15
N ARG A 3 -14.48 7.16 37.43
CA ARG A 3 -13.89 8.51 37.16
C ARG A 3 -13.63 9.31 38.44
N GLN A 4 -14.49 9.17 39.43
CA GLN A 4 -14.31 9.83 40.72
C GLN A 4 -13.13 9.21 41.47
N ALA A 5 -13.07 7.88 41.57
CA ALA A 5 -11.95 7.17 42.20
C ALA A 5 -10.60 7.46 41.53
N SER A 6 -10.58 7.47 40.18
CA SER A 6 -9.41 7.88 39.39
C SER A 6 -9.07 9.35 39.64
N SER A 7 -10.05 10.25 39.72
CA SER A 7 -9.82 11.66 40.04
C SER A 7 -9.27 11.88 41.46
N GLU A 8 -9.74 11.13 42.45
CA GLU A 8 -9.23 11.15 43.83
C GLU A 8 -7.76 10.71 43.84
N TRP A 9 -7.44 9.61 43.15
CA TRP A 9 -6.07 9.13 43.00
C TRP A 9 -5.17 10.13 42.24
N ASN A 10 -5.68 10.73 41.17
CA ASN A 10 -5.00 11.77 40.39
C ASN A 10 -4.62 12.98 41.26
N GLN A 11 -5.44 13.34 42.25
CA GLN A 11 -5.12 14.40 43.21
C GLN A 11 -4.00 14.03 44.19
N ILE A 12 -3.65 12.75 44.31
CA ILE A 12 -2.58 12.25 45.19
C ILE A 12 -1.25 12.19 44.43
N PHE A 13 -1.21 11.51 43.28
CA PHE A 13 0.07 11.21 42.63
C PHE A 13 0.53 12.28 41.63
N LEU A 14 -0.37 13.07 41.03
CA LEU A 14 0.02 14.07 40.02
C LEU A 14 0.66 15.34 40.62
N PRO A 15 0.25 15.88 41.79
CA PRO A 15 0.87 17.11 42.31
C PRO A 15 2.39 17.01 42.52
N PRO A 16 2.96 15.90 43.04
CA PRO A 16 4.41 15.71 43.07
C PRO A 16 5.07 15.71 41.68
N VAL A 17 4.39 15.19 40.66
CA VAL A 17 4.88 15.17 39.28
C VAL A 17 4.84 16.57 38.68
N VAL A 18 3.75 17.32 38.88
CA VAL A 18 3.65 18.75 38.52
C VAL A 18 4.78 19.54 39.16
N GLN A 19 5.01 19.38 40.47
CA GLN A 19 6.07 20.07 41.18
C GLN A 19 7.47 19.72 40.63
N ARG A 20 7.67 18.47 40.20
CA ARG A 20 8.93 18.02 39.58
C ARG A 20 9.14 18.60 38.18
N LEU A 21 8.08 18.71 37.37
CA LEU A 21 8.16 19.15 35.97
C LEU A 21 8.07 20.67 35.79
N GLN A 22 7.32 21.38 36.65
CA GLN A 22 7.09 22.82 36.56
C GLN A 22 8.36 23.67 36.41
N PRO A 23 9.48 23.40 37.13
CA PRO A 23 10.71 24.17 36.98
C PRO A 23 11.36 24.06 35.59
N MET A 24 11.01 23.04 34.80
CA MET A 24 11.54 22.81 33.45
C MET A 24 10.82 23.65 32.38
N LEU A 25 9.72 24.32 32.73
CA LEU A 25 8.88 25.07 31.79
C LEU A 25 8.87 26.56 32.14
N LYS A 26 8.99 27.41 31.12
CA LYS A 26 8.91 28.88 31.26
C LYS A 26 7.67 29.40 30.54
N GLY A 27 6.87 30.22 31.22
CA GLY A 27 5.69 30.88 30.64
C GLY A 27 4.39 30.06 30.65
N ILE A 28 4.40 28.84 31.22
CA ILE A 28 3.23 27.97 31.35
C ILE A 28 3.17 27.42 32.78
N ASN A 29 1.98 27.41 33.38
CA ASN A 29 1.74 26.82 34.69
C ASN A 29 1.02 25.47 34.49
N LEU A 30 1.71 24.37 34.78
CA LEU A 30 1.19 23.02 34.64
C LEU A 30 0.11 22.73 35.69
N THR A 31 -0.97 22.15 35.22
CA THR A 31 -2.02 21.55 36.04
C THR A 31 -1.85 20.03 36.12
N ASN A 32 -2.57 19.40 37.05
CA ASN A 32 -2.65 17.93 37.08
C ASN A 32 -3.22 17.38 35.75
N GLU A 33 -4.17 18.09 35.14
CA GLU A 33 -4.78 17.70 33.86
C GLU A 33 -3.75 17.74 32.73
N ASP A 34 -2.88 18.75 32.69
CA ASP A 34 -1.79 18.81 31.70
C ASP A 34 -0.83 17.63 31.84
N VAL A 35 -0.44 17.27 33.07
CA VAL A 35 0.44 16.13 33.32
C VAL A 35 -0.22 14.81 32.95
N MET A 36 -1.51 14.63 33.28
CA MET A 36 -2.28 13.47 32.85
C MET A 36 -2.35 13.39 31.31
N GLY A 37 -2.57 14.54 30.65
CA GLY A 37 -2.55 14.69 29.21
C GLY A 37 -1.20 14.32 28.59
N MET A 38 -0.08 14.74 29.20
CA MET A 38 1.28 14.35 28.78
C MET A 38 1.50 12.83 28.91
N MET A 39 1.01 12.22 29.99
CA MET A 39 1.11 10.77 30.19
C MET A 39 0.24 9.99 29.19
N SER A 40 -0.98 10.48 28.90
CA SER A 40 -1.82 9.92 27.84
C SER A 40 -1.21 10.13 26.45
N ALA A 41 -0.61 11.29 26.19
CA ALA A 41 0.08 11.58 24.94
C ALA A 41 1.22 10.59 24.72
N CYS A 42 1.97 10.16 25.74
CA CYS A 42 2.93 9.07 25.60
C CYS A 42 2.30 7.81 24.99
N ALA A 43 1.17 7.34 25.52
CA ALA A 43 0.50 6.16 24.98
C ALA A 43 -0.01 6.39 23.55
N TYR A 44 -0.72 7.49 23.31
CA TYR A 44 -1.30 7.79 22.00
C TYR A 44 -0.26 8.10 20.92
N GLU A 45 0.79 8.85 21.24
CA GLU A 45 1.91 9.12 20.33
C GLU A 45 2.76 7.86 20.11
N THR A 46 2.95 7.01 21.12
CA THR A 46 3.68 5.75 20.90
C THR A 46 2.92 4.82 19.96
N VAL A 47 1.60 4.70 20.11
CA VAL A 47 0.76 3.88 19.23
C VAL A 47 0.57 4.55 17.86
N GLY A 48 0.37 5.87 17.81
CA GLY A 48 0.05 6.62 16.59
C GLY A 48 1.27 7.08 15.79
N LEU A 49 2.38 7.38 16.45
CA LEU A 49 3.61 7.94 15.87
C LEU A 49 4.83 7.02 16.05
N GLY A 50 4.68 5.88 16.73
CA GLY A 50 5.73 4.89 16.97
C GLY A 50 6.76 5.31 18.03
N TYR A 51 6.61 6.50 18.62
CA TYR A 51 7.52 7.07 19.59
C TYR A 51 6.82 8.25 20.30
N SER A 52 7.14 8.46 21.57
CA SER A 52 6.78 9.69 22.27
C SER A 52 7.92 10.19 23.15
N ASP A 53 8.17 11.49 23.02
CA ASP A 53 9.05 12.21 23.92
C ASP A 53 8.54 12.24 25.36
N PHE A 54 7.23 12.20 25.55
CA PHE A 54 6.63 12.19 26.88
C PHE A 54 6.88 10.88 27.61
N CYS A 55 7.08 9.74 26.92
CA CYS A 55 7.28 8.46 27.60
C CYS A 55 8.50 8.42 28.53
N ARG A 56 9.56 9.15 28.17
CA ARG A 56 10.81 9.24 28.93
C ARG A 56 10.81 10.35 30.00
N VAL A 57 9.78 11.19 30.03
CA VAL A 57 9.63 12.27 31.02
C VAL A 57 9.23 11.73 32.39
N PHE A 58 8.52 10.61 32.39
CA PHE A 58 7.98 9.98 33.58
C PHE A 58 8.82 8.78 34.03
N THR A 59 8.96 8.66 35.33
CA THR A 59 9.64 7.55 35.99
C THR A 59 8.76 6.30 35.97
N LYS A 60 9.37 5.13 36.20
CA LYS A 60 8.63 3.87 36.36
C LYS A 60 7.51 3.97 37.39
N ALA A 61 7.79 4.57 38.56
CA ALA A 61 6.80 4.69 39.63
C ALA A 61 5.61 5.57 39.21
N GLU A 62 5.86 6.63 38.46
CA GLU A 62 4.79 7.49 37.91
C GLU A 62 3.95 6.73 36.89
N TRP A 63 4.56 5.91 36.02
CA TRP A 63 3.83 5.03 35.11
C TRP A 63 2.96 4.00 35.84
N GLU A 64 3.47 3.40 36.91
CA GLU A 64 2.70 2.46 37.74
C GLU A 64 1.50 3.16 38.41
N ASN A 65 1.64 4.44 38.79
CA ASN A 65 0.56 5.24 39.35
C ASN A 65 -0.47 5.68 38.30
N PHE A 66 -0.03 5.99 37.08
CA PHE A 66 -0.90 6.28 35.95
C PHE A 66 -1.73 5.06 35.57
N GLU A 67 -1.11 3.89 35.46
CA GLU A 67 -1.81 2.62 35.24
C GLU A 67 -2.83 2.36 36.36
N TYR A 68 -2.48 2.64 37.62
CA TYR A 68 -3.42 2.48 38.73
C TYR A 68 -4.63 3.42 38.62
N SER A 69 -4.43 4.65 38.11
CA SER A 69 -5.54 5.57 37.81
C SER A 69 -6.49 4.99 36.76
N MET A 70 -5.95 4.38 35.70
CA MET A 70 -6.74 3.70 34.67
C MET A 70 -7.48 2.48 35.24
N ASP A 71 -6.84 1.70 36.11
CA ASP A 71 -7.47 0.55 36.75
C ASP A 71 -8.65 0.95 37.64
N LEU A 72 -8.50 2.02 38.44
CA LEU A 72 -9.58 2.58 39.24
C LEU A 72 -10.76 3.03 38.35
N TRP A 73 -10.44 3.67 37.22
CA TRP A 73 -11.45 4.09 36.26
C TRP A 73 -12.22 2.90 35.67
N PHE A 74 -11.52 1.93 35.09
CA PHE A 74 -12.13 0.76 34.44
C PHE A 74 -12.90 -0.12 35.42
N GLN A 75 -12.29 -0.47 36.56
CA GLN A 75 -12.93 -1.33 37.56
C GLN A 75 -14.15 -0.65 38.20
N GLY A 76 -14.07 0.66 38.44
CA GLY A 76 -15.11 1.45 39.09
C GLY A 76 -16.27 1.89 38.19
N ASP A 77 -16.07 2.03 36.87
CA ASP A 77 -17.15 2.36 35.93
C ASP A 77 -17.75 1.11 35.26
N HIS A 78 -16.95 0.07 35.03
CA HIS A 78 -17.36 -1.09 34.20
C HIS A 78 -17.17 -2.45 34.88
N GLY A 79 -16.27 -2.55 35.85
CA GLY A 79 -15.90 -3.82 36.49
C GLY A 79 -16.67 -4.17 37.75
N PHE A 80 -16.02 -4.93 38.64
CA PHE A 80 -16.66 -5.45 39.86
C PHE A 80 -16.96 -4.39 40.92
N MET A 81 -16.24 -3.26 40.89
CA MET A 81 -16.54 -2.12 41.77
C MET A 81 -17.70 -1.26 41.25
N SER A 82 -18.10 -1.45 39.98
CA SER A 82 -19.25 -0.75 39.39
C SER A 82 -20.56 -1.47 39.75
N PRO A 83 -21.56 -0.77 40.33
CA PRO A 83 -22.87 -1.37 40.57
C PRO A 83 -23.60 -1.74 39.28
N THR A 84 -23.21 -1.12 38.16
CA THR A 84 -23.76 -1.39 36.83
C THR A 84 -22.88 -2.32 36.00
N GLY A 85 -21.67 -2.67 36.45
CA GLY A 85 -20.70 -3.44 35.64
C GLY A 85 -21.26 -4.77 35.16
N LYS A 86 -21.90 -5.54 36.05
CA LYS A 86 -22.58 -6.79 35.68
C LYS A 86 -23.70 -6.56 34.67
N ALA A 87 -24.47 -5.48 34.82
CA ALA A 87 -25.57 -5.16 33.91
C ALA A 87 -25.07 -4.74 32.51
N GLN A 88 -23.91 -4.09 32.42
CA GLN A 88 -23.29 -3.71 31.14
C GLN A 88 -22.84 -4.96 30.35
N GLY A 89 -22.35 -6.00 31.02
CA GLY A 89 -21.91 -7.24 30.38
C GLY A 89 -22.99 -8.32 30.20
N ILE A 90 -24.11 -8.26 30.93
CA ILE A 90 -25.14 -9.32 30.90
C ILE A 90 -25.76 -9.49 29.51
N GLY A 91 -25.70 -8.42 28.69
CA GLY A 91 -25.88 -8.41 27.24
C GLY A 91 -25.37 -9.67 26.55
N TRP A 92 -24.06 -9.77 26.54
CA TRP A 92 -23.36 -10.82 25.83
C TRP A 92 -23.46 -12.18 26.55
N VAL A 93 -23.51 -12.20 27.89
CA VAL A 93 -23.58 -13.47 28.65
C VAL A 93 -24.87 -14.25 28.37
N THR A 94 -26.01 -13.57 28.23
CA THR A 94 -27.27 -14.23 27.87
C THR A 94 -27.26 -14.69 26.42
N GLU A 95 -26.62 -13.98 25.50
CA GLU A 95 -26.41 -14.41 24.11
C GLU A 95 -25.56 -15.67 24.05
N LEU A 96 -24.41 -15.66 24.73
CA LEU A 96 -23.52 -16.82 24.86
C LEU A 96 -24.29 -18.05 25.36
N LYS A 97 -25.10 -17.89 26.41
CA LYS A 97 -25.92 -18.99 26.96
C LYS A 97 -26.81 -19.63 25.88
N HIS A 98 -27.46 -18.84 25.03
CA HIS A 98 -28.35 -19.36 24.00
C HIS A 98 -27.60 -20.08 22.88
N ARG A 99 -26.44 -19.54 22.46
CA ARG A 99 -25.54 -20.20 21.50
C ARG A 99 -24.99 -21.51 22.04
N LEU A 100 -24.54 -21.55 23.30
CA LEU A 100 -24.06 -22.77 23.95
C LEU A 100 -25.14 -23.86 24.07
N LEU A 101 -26.39 -23.46 24.33
CA LEU A 101 -27.53 -24.37 24.42
C LEU A 101 -28.12 -24.74 23.06
N ARG A 102 -27.66 -24.11 21.96
CA ARG A 102 -28.23 -24.21 20.62
C ARG A 102 -29.74 -23.93 20.59
N LYS A 103 -30.17 -22.91 21.32
CA LYS A 103 -31.59 -22.51 21.44
C LYS A 103 -31.77 -21.09 20.94
N PRO A 104 -32.83 -20.80 20.16
CA PRO A 104 -33.17 -19.43 19.77
C PRO A 104 -33.25 -18.52 21.01
N PHE A 105 -32.85 -17.26 20.85
CA PHE A 105 -32.85 -16.32 21.97
C PHE A 105 -34.28 -16.06 22.47
N ALA A 106 -34.53 -16.38 23.74
CA ALA A 106 -35.85 -16.26 24.37
C ALA A 106 -35.85 -15.29 25.57
N GLY A 107 -34.77 -14.53 25.77
CA GLY A 107 -34.58 -13.65 26.92
C GLY A 107 -33.95 -14.32 28.14
N PRO A 108 -33.78 -13.60 29.25
CA PRO A 108 -34.25 -12.22 29.48
C PRO A 108 -33.51 -11.19 28.62
N TRP A 109 -34.21 -10.11 28.28
CA TRP A 109 -33.66 -8.97 27.53
C TRP A 109 -32.92 -8.02 28.46
N SER A 110 -31.76 -7.55 28.01
CA SER A 110 -31.00 -6.45 28.61
C SER A 110 -30.60 -5.43 27.53
N SER A 111 -29.34 -5.42 27.09
CA SER A 111 -28.79 -4.53 26.07
C SER A 111 -28.84 -5.10 24.65
N GLN A 112 -29.34 -6.33 24.47
CA GLN A 112 -29.39 -6.97 23.16
C GLN A 112 -30.52 -6.41 22.30
N ASN A 113 -30.33 -6.45 20.98
CA ASN A 113 -31.36 -6.08 20.02
C ASN A 113 -32.31 -7.26 19.76
N ALA A 114 -33.55 -7.15 20.22
CA ALA A 114 -34.53 -8.22 20.09
C ALA A 114 -34.91 -8.60 18.67
N THR A 115 -34.78 -7.68 17.72
CA THR A 115 -35.03 -7.96 16.30
C THR A 115 -33.91 -8.81 15.73
N ILE A 116 -32.66 -8.47 16.04
CA ILE A 116 -31.47 -9.20 15.56
C ILE A 116 -31.41 -10.58 16.21
N ASN A 117 -31.60 -10.66 17.54
CA ASN A 117 -31.39 -11.91 18.28
C ASN A 117 -32.48 -12.97 18.06
N LYS A 118 -33.63 -12.58 17.52
CA LYS A 118 -34.69 -13.52 17.11
C LYS A 118 -34.53 -13.99 15.67
N ASP A 119 -33.73 -13.31 14.87
CA ASP A 119 -33.51 -13.68 13.47
C ASP A 119 -32.37 -14.69 13.40
N PRO A 120 -32.63 -15.96 13.02
CA PRO A 120 -31.60 -16.98 12.93
C PRO A 120 -30.51 -16.65 11.89
N THR A 121 -30.76 -15.70 10.98
CA THR A 121 -29.77 -15.20 10.01
C THR A 121 -28.67 -14.41 10.71
N TYR A 122 -29.05 -13.57 11.68
CA TYR A 122 -28.13 -12.65 12.35
C TYR A 122 -27.72 -13.13 13.76
N PHE A 123 -28.49 -14.05 14.34
CA PHE A 123 -28.17 -14.72 15.59
C PHE A 123 -28.31 -16.25 15.44
N PRO A 124 -27.44 -16.87 14.64
CA PRO A 124 -27.42 -18.32 14.50
C PRO A 124 -27.01 -18.97 15.82
N VAL A 125 -27.51 -20.18 16.07
CA VAL A 125 -27.25 -20.94 17.32
C VAL A 125 -26.73 -22.35 17.05
N ASP A 126 -26.48 -22.68 15.78
CA ASP A 126 -26.03 -23.99 15.29
C ASP A 126 -24.68 -23.93 14.53
N GLN A 127 -23.92 -22.85 14.67
CA GLN A 127 -22.60 -22.71 14.04
C GLN A 127 -21.48 -23.43 14.82
N PRO A 128 -20.43 -23.88 14.11
CA PRO A 128 -19.24 -24.47 14.73
C PRO A 128 -18.32 -23.44 15.40
N LEU A 129 -18.45 -22.15 15.06
CA LEU A 129 -17.65 -21.05 15.58
C LEU A 129 -18.52 -19.79 15.71
N TYR A 130 -18.32 -19.04 16.80
CA TYR A 130 -18.89 -17.72 17.01
C TYR A 130 -17.76 -16.75 17.33
N VAL A 131 -17.78 -15.57 16.70
CA VAL A 131 -16.79 -14.51 16.94
C VAL A 131 -17.54 -13.21 17.15
N ASP A 132 -17.35 -12.60 18.32
CA ASP A 132 -17.92 -11.29 18.66
C ASP A 132 -16.78 -10.31 18.97
N PHE A 133 -16.93 -9.06 18.55
CA PHE A 133 -16.02 -7.97 18.88
C PHE A 133 -16.79 -6.90 19.67
N THR A 134 -16.14 -6.32 20.68
CA THR A 134 -16.73 -5.24 21.48
C THR A 134 -15.64 -4.38 22.10
N HIS A 135 -16.02 -3.26 22.71
CA HIS A 135 -15.09 -2.36 23.39
C HIS A 135 -14.57 -2.99 24.70
N ASP A 136 -13.34 -2.66 25.06
CA ASP A 136 -12.68 -2.95 26.34
C ASP A 136 -13.56 -2.70 27.59
N THR A 137 -14.31 -1.60 27.59
CA THR A 137 -15.30 -1.26 28.64
C THR A 137 -16.41 -2.30 28.76
N VAL A 138 -16.90 -2.84 27.64
CA VAL A 138 -17.93 -3.88 27.61
C VAL A 138 -17.34 -5.23 28.03
N LEU A 139 -16.12 -5.55 27.58
CA LEU A 139 -15.43 -6.77 28.01
C LEU A 139 -15.23 -6.81 29.52
N THR A 140 -14.89 -5.68 30.14
CA THR A 140 -14.77 -5.56 31.61
C THR A 140 -16.10 -5.89 32.30
N GLY A 141 -17.21 -5.37 31.77
CA GLY A 141 -18.55 -5.72 32.24
C GLY A 141 -18.89 -7.20 32.03
N ILE A 142 -18.44 -7.82 30.92
CA ILE A 142 -18.63 -9.25 30.65
C ILE A 142 -17.92 -10.11 31.69
N LEU A 143 -16.68 -9.78 32.08
CA LEU A 143 -15.95 -10.49 33.14
C LEU A 143 -16.72 -10.44 34.48
N ALA A 144 -17.28 -9.27 34.81
CA ALA A 144 -18.12 -9.09 35.99
C ALA A 144 -19.44 -9.89 35.90
N ALA A 145 -20.09 -9.90 34.73
CA ALA A 145 -21.34 -10.61 34.47
C ALA A 145 -21.16 -12.14 34.49
N LEU A 146 -20.04 -12.66 33.96
CA LEU A 146 -19.62 -14.05 34.10
C LEU A 146 -19.19 -14.42 35.53
N ASN A 147 -19.12 -13.42 36.42
CA ASN A 147 -18.74 -13.58 37.81
C ASN A 147 -17.35 -14.22 37.99
N LEU A 148 -16.39 -13.81 37.16
CA LEU A 148 -14.98 -14.21 37.24
C LEU A 148 -14.28 -13.49 38.41
N THR A 149 -14.54 -13.94 39.63
CA THR A 149 -14.13 -13.30 40.89
C THR A 149 -12.62 -13.21 41.09
N GLN A 150 -11.80 -13.92 40.30
CA GLN A 150 -10.36 -13.70 40.27
C GLN A 150 -9.97 -12.25 39.91
N PHE A 151 -10.88 -11.51 39.26
CA PHE A 151 -10.73 -10.11 38.89
C PHE A 151 -11.52 -9.14 39.79
N SER A 152 -12.16 -9.62 40.87
CA SER A 152 -13.02 -8.80 41.73
C SER A 152 -12.27 -8.12 42.89
N GLU A 153 -10.97 -7.86 42.73
CA GLU A 153 -10.20 -7.12 43.72
C GLU A 153 -10.73 -5.69 43.84
N PHE A 154 -10.93 -5.25 45.09
CA PHE A 154 -11.26 -3.86 45.38
C PHE A 154 -10.00 -3.01 45.29
N LEU A 155 -10.06 -1.92 44.52
CA LEU A 155 -8.97 -0.97 44.35
C LEU A 155 -9.26 0.26 45.22
N ASP A 156 -8.31 0.60 46.08
CA ASP A 156 -8.40 1.71 47.02
C ASP A 156 -8.02 3.05 46.33
N PRO A 157 -8.94 4.02 46.19
CA PRO A 157 -8.66 5.32 45.58
C PRO A 157 -7.61 6.16 46.32
N GLU A 158 -7.29 5.82 47.57
CA GLU A 158 -6.32 6.55 48.38
C GLU A 158 -4.94 5.87 48.42
N ARG A 159 -4.84 4.59 48.01
CA ARG A 159 -3.61 3.80 48.14
C ARG A 159 -3.42 2.74 47.06
N ALA A 160 -2.43 2.93 46.20
CA ALA A 160 -2.04 1.95 45.20
C ALA A 160 -1.49 0.62 45.78
N ASN A 161 -2.06 -0.50 45.30
CA ASN A 161 -1.50 -1.84 45.46
C ASN A 161 -0.71 -2.25 44.21
N SER A 162 0.62 -2.34 44.32
CA SER A 162 1.50 -2.76 43.21
C SER A 162 1.31 -4.24 42.82
N TYR A 163 0.77 -5.08 43.71
CA TYR A 163 0.54 -6.52 43.49
C TYR A 163 -0.91 -6.88 43.13
N ARG A 164 -1.72 -5.89 42.77
CA ARG A 164 -3.10 -6.10 42.36
C ARG A 164 -3.21 -7.07 41.18
N LYS A 165 -4.21 -7.93 41.25
CA LYS A 165 -4.63 -8.92 40.26
C LYS A 165 -5.41 -8.30 39.11
N TYR A 166 -6.17 -7.23 39.38
CA TYR A 166 -6.85 -6.48 38.33
C TYR A 166 -5.92 -5.42 37.75
N ARG A 167 -5.61 -5.56 36.45
CA ARG A 167 -4.88 -4.58 35.64
C ARG A 167 -5.54 -4.53 34.26
N ALA A 168 -6.11 -3.39 33.89
CA ALA A 168 -6.85 -3.19 32.65
C ALA A 168 -5.96 -3.50 31.42
N SER A 169 -4.71 -3.06 31.45
CA SER A 169 -3.71 -3.34 30.40
C SER A 169 -3.43 -4.84 30.16
N HIS A 170 -3.62 -5.71 31.14
CA HIS A 170 -3.34 -7.14 31.01
C HIS A 170 -4.55 -7.95 30.55
N LEU A 171 -5.76 -7.40 30.69
CA LEU A 171 -7.01 -8.07 30.32
C LEU A 171 -7.33 -7.93 28.82
N PHE A 172 -6.86 -6.86 28.19
CA PHE A 172 -7.16 -6.52 26.79
C PHE A 172 -5.88 -6.13 26.03
N PRO A 173 -5.03 -7.10 25.66
CA PRO A 173 -3.85 -6.80 24.85
C PRO A 173 -4.27 -6.25 23.49
N THR A 174 -3.70 -5.11 23.10
CA THR A 174 -4.01 -4.37 21.87
C THR A 174 -3.46 -5.03 20.60
N ASP A 175 -2.70 -6.12 20.73
CA ASP A 175 -1.79 -6.60 19.69
C ASP A 175 -2.37 -7.78 18.87
N ILE A 176 -3.69 -7.95 18.82
CA ILE A 176 -4.32 -9.02 18.02
C ILE A 176 -4.80 -8.46 16.67
N GLY A 177 -3.87 -8.43 15.71
CA GLY A 177 -4.09 -8.08 14.31
C GLY A 177 -2.79 -7.61 13.67
N PHE A 178 -2.44 -8.13 12.49
CA PHE A 178 -1.19 -7.76 11.83
C PHE A 178 -1.30 -6.40 11.15
N TYR A 179 -0.96 -5.33 11.86
CA TYR A 179 -0.57 -4.07 11.24
C TYR A 179 0.95 -4.08 11.07
N SER A 180 1.41 -4.10 9.82
CA SER A 180 2.82 -3.78 9.52
C SER A 180 3.17 -2.38 10.06
N ASP A 181 4.44 -2.09 10.38
CA ASP A 181 4.92 -0.73 10.69
C ASP A 181 4.38 0.31 9.69
N GLN A 182 3.37 1.09 10.09
CA GLN A 182 2.73 2.16 9.33
C GLN A 182 2.69 3.40 10.21
N VAL A 183 2.91 4.57 9.61
CA VAL A 183 2.88 5.85 10.32
C VAL A 183 2.14 6.84 9.43
N PRO A 184 1.10 7.54 9.93
CA PRO A 184 0.48 8.63 9.18
C PRO A 184 1.48 9.77 9.00
N GLY A 185 1.38 10.49 7.88
CA GLY A 185 2.14 11.74 7.70
C GLY A 185 1.49 12.90 8.44
N GLY A 186 2.24 13.99 8.63
CA GLY A 186 1.70 15.23 9.17
C GLY A 186 0.68 15.92 8.22
N PRO A 187 -0.12 16.87 8.73
CA PRO A 187 -1.00 17.69 7.91
C PRO A 187 -0.27 18.47 6.79
N PRO A 188 -0.92 18.73 5.64
CA PRO A 188 -0.26 19.34 4.49
C PRO A 188 0.08 20.82 4.69
N PHE A 189 1.22 21.25 4.12
CA PHE A 189 1.74 22.61 4.25
C PHE A 189 0.94 23.65 3.44
N ASN A 190 0.23 23.21 2.38
CA ASN A 190 -0.51 24.10 1.47
C ASN A 190 -1.56 24.97 2.18
N ALA A 191 -2.12 24.51 3.32
CA ALA A 191 -3.09 25.29 4.10
C ALA A 191 -2.49 26.58 4.69
N MET A 192 -1.17 26.67 4.87
CA MET A 192 -0.49 27.83 5.47
C MET A 192 0.12 28.79 4.44
N ALA A 193 0.31 28.34 3.19
CA ALA A 193 1.06 29.09 2.17
C ALA A 193 0.28 29.34 0.87
N ASP A 194 -0.99 28.87 0.77
CA ASP A 194 -1.86 28.87 -0.43
C ASP A 194 -1.13 29.13 -1.75
N SER A 195 -0.26 28.18 -2.10
CA SER A 195 0.53 28.26 -3.33
C SER A 195 -0.30 27.89 -4.54
N LEU A 196 -1.32 27.05 -4.36
CA LEU A 196 -2.13 26.50 -5.44
C LEU A 196 -3.09 27.55 -5.98
N GLY A 197 -3.92 28.19 -5.16
CA GLY A 197 -5.04 29.02 -5.62
C GLY A 197 -6.28 28.19 -5.97
N SER A 198 -7.47 28.82 -5.93
CA SER A 198 -8.78 28.12 -6.01
C SER A 198 -9.21 27.65 -7.41
N ASP A 199 -8.52 28.07 -8.48
CA ASP A 199 -8.85 27.79 -9.88
C ASP A 199 -8.09 26.58 -10.46
N HIS A 200 -7.37 25.82 -9.62
CA HIS A 200 -6.51 24.73 -10.06
C HIS A 200 -7.13 23.33 -9.92
N LEU A 201 -6.90 22.49 -10.94
CA LEU A 201 -7.48 21.15 -11.07
C LEU A 201 -6.77 20.06 -10.23
N GLN A 202 -5.49 20.26 -9.89
CA GLN A 202 -4.71 19.31 -9.11
C GLN A 202 -4.74 19.70 -7.64
N SER A 203 -4.84 18.70 -6.76
CA SER A 203 -4.86 18.89 -5.30
C SER A 203 -3.46 19.07 -4.69
N VAL A 204 -2.41 18.96 -5.49
CA VAL A 204 -1.00 19.10 -5.10
C VAL A 204 -0.21 19.92 -6.13
N GLU A 205 0.93 20.50 -5.73
CA GLU A 205 1.73 21.38 -6.57
C GLU A 205 2.54 20.65 -7.64
N MET A 206 1.90 20.45 -8.79
CA MET A 206 2.51 19.82 -9.97
C MET A 206 2.95 20.84 -11.04
N ARG A 207 2.90 22.16 -10.78
CA ARG A 207 3.31 23.18 -11.77
C ARG A 207 4.82 23.43 -11.79
N TRP A 208 5.56 22.82 -10.87
CA TRP A 208 7.02 22.88 -10.89
C TRP A 208 7.56 22.49 -12.26
N VAL A 209 8.48 23.32 -12.74
CA VAL A 209 9.26 23.10 -13.96
C VAL A 209 10.69 22.79 -13.58
N PRO A 210 11.44 22.07 -14.42
CA PRO A 210 12.85 21.83 -14.15
C PRO A 210 13.65 23.13 -14.05
N LYS A 211 14.74 23.08 -13.29
CA LYS A 211 15.69 24.19 -13.17
C LYS A 211 16.19 24.63 -14.56
N ASN A 212 16.30 25.95 -14.73
CA ASN A 212 16.74 26.62 -15.96
C ASN A 212 15.83 26.33 -17.18
N GLU A 213 14.52 26.13 -16.95
CA GLU A 213 13.50 25.89 -17.97
C GLU A 213 13.55 26.91 -19.12
N LYS A 214 13.81 28.19 -18.83
CA LYS A 214 13.87 29.24 -19.87
C LYS A 214 14.98 29.00 -20.89
N HIS A 215 16.06 28.33 -20.49
CA HIS A 215 17.19 28.04 -21.38
C HIS A 215 17.00 26.72 -22.13
N SER A 216 16.34 25.74 -21.51
CA SER A 216 16.13 24.40 -22.10
C SER A 216 14.79 24.24 -22.82
N HIS A 217 13.89 25.24 -22.72
CA HIS A 217 12.49 25.17 -23.13
C HIS A 217 11.73 23.99 -22.49
N ALA A 218 12.16 23.55 -21.31
CA ALA A 218 11.56 22.44 -20.58
C ALA A 218 10.17 22.82 -20.04
N SER A 219 9.31 21.82 -19.94
CA SER A 219 7.96 21.92 -19.38
C SER A 219 7.86 21.16 -18.05
N TRP A 220 6.72 21.30 -17.36
CA TRP A 220 6.44 20.51 -16.15
C TRP A 220 6.51 18.99 -16.41
N LYS A 221 6.23 18.53 -17.64
CA LYS A 221 6.33 17.11 -18.00
C LYS A 221 7.77 16.59 -17.95
N ASP A 222 8.75 17.42 -18.28
CA ASP A 222 10.17 17.05 -18.21
C ASP A 222 10.63 16.77 -16.77
N LEU A 223 9.89 17.26 -15.77
CA LEU A 223 10.02 16.85 -14.37
C LEU A 223 9.12 15.63 -14.10
N TRP A 224 7.80 15.82 -14.19
CA TRP A 224 6.83 14.88 -13.60
C TRP A 224 6.73 13.55 -14.33
N PHE A 225 7.04 13.48 -15.63
CA PHE A 225 7.08 12.22 -16.38
C PHE A 225 8.48 11.61 -16.44
N ASN A 226 9.41 12.07 -15.60
CA ASN A 226 10.76 11.51 -15.45
C ASN A 226 11.05 11.20 -13.97
N LEU A 227 10.04 10.75 -13.22
CA LEU A 227 10.14 10.38 -11.80
C LEU A 227 10.10 8.86 -11.58
N GLY A 228 10.33 8.07 -12.63
CA GLY A 228 10.25 6.62 -12.61
C GLY A 228 8.89 6.14 -12.13
N ASP A 229 8.90 5.17 -11.22
CA ASP A 229 7.69 4.60 -10.64
C ASP A 229 6.91 5.59 -9.77
N MET A 230 7.48 6.75 -9.42
CA MET A 230 6.78 7.81 -8.70
C MET A 230 6.11 8.83 -9.63
N SER A 231 6.20 8.65 -10.95
CA SER A 231 5.51 9.52 -11.90
C SER A 231 3.99 9.45 -11.68
N PRO A 232 3.28 10.59 -11.70
CA PRO A 232 1.82 10.57 -11.61
C PRO A 232 1.26 9.83 -12.82
N TYR A 233 0.06 9.28 -12.67
CA TYR A 233 -0.56 8.57 -13.78
C TYR A 233 -0.64 9.44 -15.05
N HIS A 234 -0.23 8.87 -16.19
CA HIS A 234 -0.47 9.43 -17.50
C HIS A 234 -0.61 8.32 -18.56
N PRO A 235 -1.34 8.58 -19.66
CA PRO A 235 -1.48 7.58 -20.73
C PRO A 235 -0.15 7.27 -21.43
N ALA A 236 0.05 6.01 -21.84
CA ALA A 236 1.27 5.54 -22.54
C ALA A 236 1.39 6.01 -24.00
N THR A 237 0.97 7.25 -24.28
CA THR A 237 0.97 7.87 -25.62
C THR A 237 2.37 8.00 -26.20
N GLU A 238 3.38 8.25 -25.36
CA GLU A 238 4.77 8.37 -25.81
C GLU A 238 5.41 7.00 -26.10
N LEU A 239 4.95 5.93 -25.43
CA LEU A 239 5.43 4.57 -25.71
C LEU A 239 4.85 4.01 -27.01
N PHE A 240 3.55 4.23 -27.24
CA PHE A 240 2.82 3.68 -28.38
C PHE A 240 2.03 4.76 -29.14
N PRO A 241 2.70 5.77 -29.73
CA PRO A 241 2.03 6.88 -30.39
C PRO A 241 1.15 6.41 -31.56
N ASP A 242 1.59 5.40 -32.31
CA ASP A 242 0.84 4.84 -33.43
C ASP A 242 -0.45 4.12 -33.00
N MET A 243 -0.55 3.73 -31.73
CA MET A 243 -1.67 2.99 -31.17
C MET A 243 -2.78 3.87 -30.61
N VAL A 244 -2.52 5.17 -30.42
CA VAL A 244 -3.51 6.13 -29.87
C VAL A 244 -4.80 6.15 -30.69
N LYS A 245 -4.69 6.11 -32.03
CA LYS A 245 -5.85 6.08 -32.93
C LYS A 245 -6.70 4.80 -32.83
N TYR A 246 -6.15 3.75 -32.22
CA TYR A 246 -6.82 2.47 -32.01
C TYR A 246 -7.36 2.31 -30.57
N SER A 247 -7.22 3.30 -29.69
CA SER A 247 -7.70 3.19 -28.29
C SER A 247 -9.23 3.13 -28.15
N ALA A 248 -9.97 3.65 -29.13
CA ALA A 248 -11.42 3.51 -29.18
C ALA A 248 -11.84 2.08 -29.57
N VAL A 249 -13.01 1.63 -29.10
CA VAL A 249 -13.57 0.34 -29.54
C VAL A 249 -13.91 0.41 -31.03
N PRO A 250 -13.51 -0.57 -31.86
CA PRO A 250 -13.88 -0.59 -33.27
C PRO A 250 -15.40 -0.61 -33.46
N LYS A 251 -15.92 0.12 -34.46
CA LYS A 251 -17.37 0.27 -34.69
C LYS A 251 -18.14 -1.04 -34.89
N HIS A 252 -17.45 -2.09 -35.35
CA HIS A 252 -18.00 -3.42 -35.60
C HIS A 252 -17.78 -4.38 -34.43
N CYS A 253 -17.31 -3.89 -33.28
CA CYS A 253 -17.03 -4.69 -32.09
C CYS A 253 -17.82 -4.18 -30.89
N ASN A 254 -18.19 -5.08 -29.98
CA ASN A 254 -18.79 -4.74 -28.70
C ASN A 254 -18.01 -5.44 -27.57
N ILE A 255 -17.55 -4.68 -26.58
CA ILE A 255 -16.92 -5.25 -25.38
C ILE A 255 -17.98 -6.05 -24.61
N LYS A 256 -17.61 -7.25 -24.17
CA LYS A 256 -18.47 -8.12 -23.35
C LYS A 256 -17.84 -8.54 -22.03
N GLN A 257 -16.52 -8.45 -21.92
CA GLN A 257 -15.80 -8.72 -20.69
C GLN A 257 -14.55 -7.84 -20.62
N VAL A 258 -14.18 -7.40 -19.42
CA VAL A 258 -12.92 -6.69 -19.18
C VAL A 258 -12.23 -7.20 -17.92
N HIS A 259 -10.90 -7.29 -17.97
CA HIS A 259 -10.04 -7.53 -16.81
C HIS A 259 -9.14 -6.33 -16.61
N ILE A 260 -9.17 -5.73 -15.43
CA ILE A 260 -8.36 -4.57 -15.07
C ILE A 260 -7.37 -5.00 -13.99
N LEU A 261 -6.09 -4.73 -14.22
CA LEU A 261 -5.02 -4.91 -13.22
C LEU A 261 -4.43 -3.55 -12.90
N HIS A 262 -4.60 -3.12 -11.65
CA HIS A 262 -4.19 -1.81 -11.16
C HIS A 262 -2.99 -1.90 -10.22
N ARG A 263 -2.05 -0.98 -10.35
CA ARG A 263 -1.15 -0.61 -9.24
C ARG A 263 -1.90 0.30 -8.27
N HIS A 264 -1.53 0.27 -7.00
CA HIS A 264 -1.90 1.31 -6.04
C HIS A 264 -1.56 2.74 -6.52
N GLY A 265 -2.26 3.75 -5.99
CA GLY A 265 -1.95 5.17 -6.20
C GLY A 265 -0.72 5.66 -5.41
N ALA A 266 -0.48 6.97 -5.41
CA ALA A 266 0.60 7.60 -4.65
C ALA A 266 0.62 7.19 -3.16
N LYS A 267 1.81 6.88 -2.65
CA LYS A 267 2.04 6.41 -1.27
C LYS A 267 3.12 7.23 -0.58
N TYR A 268 3.17 7.14 0.75
CA TYR A 268 4.35 7.56 1.50
C TYR A 268 5.54 6.61 1.29
N PRO A 269 6.79 7.05 1.57
CA PRO A 269 7.98 6.21 1.50
C PRO A 269 7.87 4.92 2.32
N ASP A 270 8.49 3.83 1.85
CA ASP A 270 8.33 2.51 2.51
C ASP A 270 9.06 2.41 3.85
N LYS A 271 10.11 3.20 4.04
CA LYS A 271 10.95 3.18 5.24
C LYS A 271 10.79 4.45 6.09
N GLY A 272 9.87 5.36 5.74
CA GLY A 272 9.62 6.59 6.50
C GLY A 272 10.90 7.36 6.82
N HIS A 273 11.24 7.44 8.10
CA HIS A 273 12.46 8.10 8.61
C HIS A 273 13.71 7.20 8.68
N LYS A 274 13.59 5.89 8.40
CA LYS A 274 14.66 4.90 8.59
C LYS A 274 15.66 4.86 7.41
N SER A 275 15.30 5.32 6.22
CA SER A 275 16.19 5.38 5.05
C SER A 275 15.76 6.45 4.03
N GLY A 276 16.48 6.54 2.91
CA GLY A 276 16.11 7.38 1.77
C GLY A 276 15.91 8.86 2.15
N PRO A 277 14.82 9.51 1.70
CA PRO A 277 14.58 10.93 1.95
C PRO A 277 14.44 11.28 3.44
N GLY A 278 13.97 10.34 4.27
CA GLY A 278 13.89 10.52 5.72
C GLY A 278 15.25 10.57 6.41
N ASN A 279 16.25 9.83 5.91
CA ASN A 279 17.63 9.91 6.42
C ASN A 279 18.26 11.28 6.12
N PHE A 280 18.01 11.82 4.92
CA PHE A 280 18.42 13.19 4.59
C PHE A 280 17.73 14.21 5.50
N GLY A 281 16.43 14.06 5.74
CA GLY A 281 15.67 14.87 6.69
C GLY A 281 16.28 14.87 8.11
N LYS A 282 16.61 13.68 8.62
CA LYS A 282 17.28 13.52 9.92
C LYS A 282 18.62 14.25 9.96
N LYS A 283 19.45 14.09 8.93
CA LYS A 283 20.77 14.74 8.82
C LYS A 283 20.66 16.27 8.88
N ILE A 284 19.69 16.86 8.17
CA ILE A 284 19.42 18.31 8.21
C ILE A 284 18.93 18.75 9.59
N LYS A 285 17.97 18.03 10.18
CA LYS A 285 17.42 18.33 11.51
C LYS A 285 18.50 18.30 12.60
N GLU A 286 19.43 17.35 12.55
CA GLU A 286 20.55 17.27 13.49
C GLU A 286 21.50 18.46 13.39
N GLN A 287 21.82 18.90 12.17
CA GLN A 287 22.65 20.09 11.94
C GLN A 287 21.98 21.37 12.44
N ARG A 288 20.66 21.52 12.25
CA ARG A 288 19.89 22.64 12.80
C ARG A 288 19.88 22.63 14.32
N LYS A 289 19.64 21.48 14.95
CA LYS A 289 19.65 21.36 16.43
C LYS A 289 20.99 21.77 17.06
N LYS A 290 22.10 21.60 16.35
CA LYS A 290 23.43 22.05 16.79
C LYS A 290 23.72 23.54 16.52
N GLY A 291 22.85 24.23 15.78
CA GLY A 291 23.14 25.58 15.27
C GLY A 291 24.27 25.61 14.23
N GLU A 292 24.57 24.46 13.61
CA GLU A 292 25.70 24.28 12.70
C GLU A 292 25.27 24.32 11.22
N LEU A 293 23.97 24.22 10.92
CA LEU A 293 23.48 24.22 9.54
C LEU A 293 23.84 25.55 8.86
N LYS A 294 24.63 25.47 7.79
CA LYS A 294 25.02 26.60 6.94
C LYS A 294 24.57 26.33 5.52
N VAL A 295 23.40 26.84 5.19
CA VAL A 295 22.77 26.74 3.86
C VAL A 295 22.48 28.12 3.29
N SER A 296 22.52 28.24 1.96
CA SER A 296 22.30 29.48 1.23
C SER A 296 21.65 29.22 -0.14
N GLY A 297 21.23 30.28 -0.83
CA GLY A 297 20.66 30.21 -2.17
C GLY A 297 19.46 29.27 -2.25
N GLU A 298 19.46 28.35 -3.21
CA GLU A 298 18.35 27.43 -3.46
C GLU A 298 18.12 26.40 -2.34
N LEU A 299 19.07 26.25 -1.41
CA LEU A 299 18.94 25.38 -0.24
C LEU A 299 18.59 26.13 1.05
N SER A 300 18.36 27.45 0.99
CA SER A 300 18.03 28.27 2.17
C SER A 300 16.79 27.80 2.93
N PHE A 301 15.84 27.16 2.24
CA PHE A 301 14.64 26.60 2.86
C PHE A 301 14.92 25.47 3.85
N LEU A 302 16.09 24.84 3.78
CA LEU A 302 16.49 23.80 4.71
C LEU A 302 16.63 24.30 6.16
N ASN A 303 16.70 25.61 6.38
CA ASN A 303 16.66 26.20 7.73
C ASN A 303 15.34 25.90 8.46
N ASP A 304 14.24 25.86 7.72
CA ASP A 304 12.89 25.73 8.29
C ASP A 304 12.21 24.41 7.86
N TRP A 305 12.89 23.60 7.05
CA TRP A 305 12.35 22.35 6.53
C TRP A 305 12.53 21.17 7.49
N ASP A 306 11.42 20.56 7.88
CA ASP A 306 11.38 19.26 8.55
C ASP A 306 10.80 18.19 7.61
N TYR A 307 11.34 16.98 7.70
CA TYR A 307 10.77 15.81 7.04
C TYR A 307 9.66 15.26 7.93
N ASP A 308 8.42 15.29 7.46
CA ASP A 308 7.21 14.93 8.21
C ASP A 308 6.29 13.96 7.44
N LEU A 309 6.90 13.15 6.57
CA LEU A 309 6.18 12.16 5.78
C LEU A 309 5.94 10.89 6.58
N GLY A 310 4.76 10.31 6.38
CA GLY A 310 4.38 9.02 6.92
C GLY A 310 5.15 7.86 6.27
N GLN A 311 4.62 6.65 6.44
CA GLN A 311 5.26 5.43 5.98
C GLN A 311 4.25 4.45 5.37
N LYS A 312 4.58 3.90 4.20
CA LYS A 312 3.92 2.77 3.48
C LYS A 312 2.44 2.90 3.08
N ILE A 313 1.66 3.80 3.69
CA ILE A 313 0.22 3.96 3.42
C ILE A 313 -0.04 4.85 2.20
N LEU A 314 -1.25 4.74 1.65
CA LEU A 314 -1.72 5.56 0.53
C LEU A 314 -1.84 7.02 0.96
N THR A 315 -1.46 7.96 0.10
CA THR A 315 -1.69 9.40 0.36
C THR A 315 -3.09 9.82 -0.09
N HIS A 316 -3.50 11.03 0.29
CA HIS A 316 -4.76 11.61 -0.22
C HIS A 316 -4.71 11.83 -1.74
N TYR A 317 -3.56 12.22 -2.30
CA TYR A 317 -3.39 12.30 -3.75
C TYR A 317 -3.54 10.91 -4.40
N GLY A 318 -2.95 9.86 -3.81
CA GLY A 318 -3.14 8.50 -4.31
C GLY A 318 -4.59 8.00 -4.23
N SER A 319 -5.32 8.45 -3.21
CA SER A 319 -6.76 8.18 -3.07
C SER A 319 -7.57 8.85 -4.19
N ASP A 320 -7.25 10.10 -4.51
CA ASP A 320 -7.84 10.85 -5.64
C ASP A 320 -7.54 10.20 -6.99
N GLU A 321 -6.30 9.75 -7.22
CA GLU A 321 -5.92 9.01 -8.44
C GLU A 321 -6.80 7.75 -8.64
N MET A 322 -6.97 6.96 -7.57
CA MET A 322 -7.75 5.72 -7.63
C MET A 322 -9.25 5.99 -7.77
N PHE A 323 -9.78 7.00 -7.08
CA PHE A 323 -11.18 7.42 -7.24
C PHE A 323 -11.47 7.90 -8.67
N LYS A 324 -10.62 8.78 -9.22
CA LYS A 324 -10.71 9.24 -10.62
C LYS A 324 -10.64 8.08 -11.60
N SER A 325 -9.77 7.10 -11.35
CA SER A 325 -9.73 5.87 -12.16
C SER A 325 -11.05 5.10 -12.08
N GLY A 326 -11.64 4.95 -10.89
CA GLY A 326 -12.95 4.32 -10.71
C GLY A 326 -14.05 5.00 -11.51
N VAL A 327 -14.13 6.33 -11.44
CA VAL A 327 -15.09 7.15 -12.22
C VAL A 327 -14.88 6.95 -13.72
N LYS A 328 -13.64 6.99 -14.19
CA LYS A 328 -13.30 6.74 -15.60
C LYS A 328 -13.82 5.36 -16.04
N HIS A 329 -13.49 4.31 -15.29
CA HIS A 329 -13.88 2.95 -15.64
C HIS A 329 -15.38 2.70 -15.53
N TYR A 330 -16.11 3.46 -14.70
CA TYR A 330 -17.58 3.47 -14.72
C TYR A 330 -18.09 3.89 -16.11
N TYR A 331 -17.63 5.01 -16.64
CA TYR A 331 -18.05 5.46 -17.97
C TYR A 331 -17.61 4.52 -19.11
N GLU A 332 -16.48 3.83 -18.96
CA GLU A 332 -16.00 2.87 -19.97
C GLU A 332 -16.74 1.53 -19.92
N TYR A 333 -17.07 1.01 -18.74
CA TYR A 333 -17.42 -0.41 -18.56
C TYR A 333 -18.68 -0.69 -17.72
N ALA A 334 -19.29 0.28 -17.05
CA ALA A 334 -20.42 0.01 -16.13
C ALA A 334 -21.60 -0.69 -16.82
N LYS A 335 -21.83 -0.40 -18.11
CA LYS A 335 -22.88 -1.05 -18.91
C LYS A 335 -22.74 -2.59 -18.99
N LEU A 336 -21.54 -3.12 -18.79
CA LEU A 336 -21.31 -4.57 -18.73
C LEU A 336 -22.06 -5.23 -17.56
N LEU A 337 -22.41 -4.46 -16.52
CA LEU A 337 -23.09 -4.95 -15.33
C LEU A 337 -24.62 -4.89 -15.41
N ASP A 338 -25.23 -4.21 -16.41
CA ASP A 338 -26.69 -4.01 -16.51
C ASP A 338 -27.48 -5.33 -16.42
N ASN A 339 -26.94 -6.39 -17.03
CA ASN A 339 -27.57 -7.72 -17.07
C ASN A 339 -26.93 -8.72 -16.10
N PHE A 340 -25.93 -8.29 -15.32
CA PHE A 340 -25.24 -9.15 -14.37
C PHE A 340 -26.06 -9.26 -13.08
N LYS A 341 -26.52 -10.46 -12.74
CA LYS A 341 -27.48 -10.71 -11.64
C LYS A 341 -26.83 -10.82 -10.25
N GLY A 342 -25.53 -10.55 -10.11
CA GLY A 342 -24.79 -10.68 -8.86
C GLY A 342 -23.86 -9.50 -8.57
N LYS A 343 -23.04 -9.64 -7.53
CA LYS A 343 -21.95 -8.69 -7.22
C LYS A 343 -20.66 -9.15 -7.89
N PRO A 344 -19.99 -8.34 -8.73
CA PRO A 344 -18.69 -8.72 -9.27
C PRO A 344 -17.70 -8.85 -8.11
N VAL A 345 -16.75 -9.77 -8.25
CA VAL A 345 -15.67 -9.93 -7.27
C VAL A 345 -14.45 -9.16 -7.77
N PHE A 346 -13.98 -8.21 -6.97
CA PHE A 346 -12.69 -7.55 -7.14
C PHE A 346 -11.69 -8.19 -6.18
N ARG A 347 -10.40 -8.21 -6.54
CA ARG A 347 -9.35 -8.77 -5.67
C ARG A 347 -8.26 -7.74 -5.36
N THR A 348 -7.67 -7.83 -4.18
CA THR A 348 -6.55 -6.99 -3.76
C THR A 348 -5.58 -7.77 -2.90
N SER A 349 -4.33 -7.33 -2.79
CA SER A 349 -3.48 -7.78 -1.69
C SER A 349 -3.90 -7.11 -0.37
N SER A 350 -3.54 -7.72 0.77
CA SER A 350 -3.84 -7.19 2.11
C SER A 350 -2.95 -6.01 2.53
N HIS A 351 -2.00 -5.58 1.70
CA HIS A 351 -1.19 -4.42 2.02
C HIS A 351 -2.05 -3.15 1.98
N SER A 352 -2.07 -2.37 3.08
CA SER A 352 -2.97 -1.21 3.26
C SER A 352 -3.08 -0.31 2.02
N ARG A 353 -1.97 0.17 1.45
CA ARG A 353 -2.02 1.03 0.25
C ARG A 353 -2.73 0.41 -0.96
N VAL A 354 -2.64 -0.91 -1.14
CA VAL A 354 -3.29 -1.63 -2.25
C VAL A 354 -4.77 -1.86 -1.94
N LEU A 355 -5.07 -2.30 -0.71
CA LEU A 355 -6.43 -2.47 -0.21
C LEU A 355 -7.24 -1.17 -0.28
N ASP A 356 -6.66 -0.06 0.16
CA ASP A 356 -7.32 1.25 0.12
C ASP A 356 -7.46 1.76 -1.31
N SER A 357 -6.48 1.47 -2.18
CA SER A 357 -6.61 1.77 -3.62
C SER A 357 -7.80 1.05 -4.25
N ALA A 358 -8.02 -0.23 -3.91
CA ALA A 358 -9.17 -0.99 -4.38
C ALA A 358 -10.50 -0.40 -3.89
N ARG A 359 -10.54 0.05 -2.62
CA ARG A 359 -11.72 0.69 -2.02
C ARG A 359 -12.03 2.05 -2.66
N TYR A 360 -11.04 2.92 -2.85
CA TYR A 360 -11.23 4.21 -3.51
C TYR A 360 -11.63 4.07 -4.98
N PHE A 361 -11.05 3.10 -5.71
CA PHE A 361 -11.50 2.75 -7.05
C PHE A 361 -12.97 2.32 -7.05
N ALA A 362 -13.36 1.41 -6.16
CA ALA A 362 -14.73 0.94 -6.08
C ALA A 362 -15.70 2.06 -5.68
N LEU A 363 -15.29 2.96 -4.79
CA LEU A 363 -16.07 4.14 -4.41
C LEU A 363 -16.29 5.07 -5.63
N GLY A 364 -15.26 5.31 -6.44
CA GLY A 364 -15.38 6.08 -7.68
C GLY A 364 -16.24 5.40 -8.74
N PHE A 365 -16.19 4.07 -8.83
CA PHE A 365 -16.96 3.29 -9.80
C PHE A 365 -18.44 3.13 -9.41
N PHE A 366 -18.73 2.84 -8.14
CA PHE A 366 -20.08 2.44 -7.68
C PHE A 366 -20.81 3.52 -6.87
N GLY A 367 -20.11 4.56 -6.43
CA GLY A 367 -20.61 5.56 -5.48
C GLY A 367 -20.59 5.07 -4.03
N TRP A 368 -21.21 5.82 -3.12
CA TRP A 368 -21.21 5.55 -1.67
C TRP A 368 -21.71 4.15 -1.29
N ASP A 369 -22.61 3.56 -2.07
CA ASP A 369 -23.14 2.21 -1.85
C ASP A 369 -22.21 1.10 -2.36
N ALA A 370 -20.93 1.39 -2.65
CA ALA A 370 -19.98 0.44 -3.24
C ALA A 370 -19.96 -0.91 -2.52
N THR A 371 -19.92 -0.93 -1.18
CA THR A 371 -19.91 -2.16 -0.36
C THR A 371 -21.13 -3.07 -0.60
N SER A 372 -22.24 -2.52 -1.07
CA SER A 372 -23.44 -3.28 -1.44
C SER A 372 -23.41 -3.78 -2.88
N LYS A 373 -22.54 -3.26 -3.75
CA LYS A 373 -22.55 -3.48 -5.21
C LYS A 373 -21.46 -4.43 -5.71
N TYR A 374 -20.39 -4.68 -4.95
CA TYR A 374 -19.33 -5.63 -5.29
C TYR A 374 -18.86 -6.42 -4.07
N ASN A 375 -18.14 -7.52 -4.29
CA ASN A 375 -17.40 -8.24 -3.26
C ASN A 375 -15.91 -7.94 -3.40
N LEU A 376 -15.21 -7.72 -2.29
CA LEU A 376 -13.75 -7.54 -2.28
C LEU A 376 -13.08 -8.75 -1.64
N GLU A 377 -12.34 -9.51 -2.44
CA GLU A 377 -11.50 -10.60 -1.98
C GLU A 377 -10.11 -10.07 -1.64
N VAL A 378 -9.66 -10.29 -0.40
CA VAL A 378 -8.38 -9.79 0.10
C VAL A 378 -7.41 -10.95 0.24
N LEU A 379 -6.40 -10.99 -0.63
CA LEU A 379 -5.34 -11.99 -0.60
C LEU A 379 -4.26 -11.56 0.38
N THR A 380 -3.99 -12.39 1.38
CA THR A 380 -2.98 -12.11 2.41
C THR A 380 -1.59 -11.97 1.80
N GLU A 381 -0.92 -10.86 2.11
CA GLU A 381 0.47 -10.57 1.77
C GLU A 381 1.33 -10.76 3.02
N GLU A 382 1.65 -12.02 3.31
CA GLU A 382 2.48 -12.45 4.44
C GLU A 382 3.45 -13.54 3.97
N ASP A 383 4.56 -13.75 4.67
CA ASP A 383 5.50 -14.81 4.36
C ASP A 383 4.80 -16.18 4.31
N TYR A 384 5.20 -17.01 3.35
CA TYR A 384 4.65 -18.35 3.12
C TYR A 384 3.16 -18.39 2.73
N GLN A 385 2.52 -17.25 2.46
CA GLN A 385 1.17 -17.20 1.91
C GLN A 385 1.18 -17.15 0.38
N ASN A 386 0.33 -17.99 -0.23
CA ASN A 386 0.12 -17.97 -1.67
C ASN A 386 -0.77 -16.78 -2.08
N ASN A 387 -0.20 -15.87 -2.85
CA ASN A 387 -0.89 -14.67 -3.34
C ASN A 387 -0.47 -14.34 -4.77
N THR A 388 -1.39 -14.45 -5.74
CA THR A 388 -1.08 -14.13 -7.15
C THR A 388 -0.93 -12.63 -7.42
N LEU A 389 -1.34 -11.77 -6.47
CA LEU A 389 -1.18 -10.32 -6.51
C LEU A 389 0.02 -9.82 -5.67
N ALA A 390 0.74 -10.73 -5.00
CA ALA A 390 1.96 -10.47 -4.24
C ALA A 390 2.82 -11.75 -4.18
N SER A 391 3.23 -12.25 -5.35
CA SER A 391 3.84 -13.57 -5.54
C SER A 391 5.21 -13.75 -4.89
N LYS A 392 5.89 -12.66 -4.51
CA LYS A 392 7.23 -12.70 -3.91
C LYS A 392 7.27 -13.57 -2.64
N ASN A 393 6.18 -13.60 -1.86
CA ASN A 393 6.13 -14.39 -0.62
C ASN A 393 5.98 -15.91 -0.88
N ALA A 394 5.58 -16.30 -2.10
CA ALA A 394 5.52 -17.69 -2.54
C ALA A 394 6.79 -18.12 -3.32
N CYS A 395 7.56 -17.17 -3.85
CA CYS A 395 8.80 -17.41 -4.58
C CYS A 395 10.01 -16.97 -3.76
N ARG A 396 10.62 -17.90 -3.01
CA ARG A 396 11.66 -17.57 -2.01
C ARG A 396 12.84 -16.77 -2.58
N ASN A 397 13.28 -17.08 -3.80
CA ASN A 397 14.38 -16.36 -4.44
C ASN A 397 14.00 -14.97 -4.97
N ALA A 398 12.70 -14.64 -5.07
CA ALA A 398 12.25 -13.33 -5.57
C ALA A 398 12.45 -12.18 -4.57
N ASP A 399 12.58 -12.47 -3.28
CA ASP A 399 12.85 -11.48 -2.21
C ASP A 399 14.27 -11.68 -1.63
N ASN A 400 15.18 -12.29 -2.42
CA ASN A 400 16.57 -12.54 -2.06
C ASN A 400 17.49 -11.58 -2.83
N ASP A 401 18.34 -10.84 -2.12
CA ASP A 401 19.32 -9.90 -2.66
C ASP A 401 20.22 -10.50 -3.76
N ASP A 402 20.49 -11.81 -3.73
CA ASP A 402 21.27 -12.50 -4.78
C ASP A 402 20.60 -12.48 -6.18
N PHE A 403 19.29 -12.22 -6.22
CA PHE A 403 18.47 -12.21 -7.42
C PHE A 403 17.92 -10.82 -7.74
N MET A 404 18.16 -9.82 -6.89
CA MET A 404 17.79 -8.42 -7.10
C MET A 404 19.01 -7.65 -7.61
N TYR A 405 18.80 -6.81 -8.63
CA TYR A 405 19.90 -6.15 -9.34
C TYR A 405 19.79 -4.64 -9.35
N ASP A 406 18.80 -4.05 -8.68
CA ASP A 406 18.68 -2.61 -8.47
C ASP A 406 19.98 -1.97 -7.97
N THR A 407 20.52 -2.47 -6.86
CA THR A 407 21.68 -1.90 -6.18
C THR A 407 22.92 -2.09 -7.04
N TYR A 408 23.05 -3.25 -7.70
CA TYR A 408 24.17 -3.54 -8.61
C TYR A 408 24.18 -2.61 -9.83
N LEU A 409 23.03 -2.39 -10.47
CA LEU A 409 22.93 -1.55 -11.67
C LEU A 409 23.01 -0.06 -11.31
N SER A 410 22.27 0.38 -10.30
CA SER A 410 22.19 1.81 -9.92
C SER A 410 23.50 2.32 -9.33
N SER A 411 24.25 1.48 -8.61
CA SER A 411 25.55 1.88 -8.06
C SER A 411 26.60 2.23 -9.12
N GLN A 412 26.41 1.79 -10.36
CA GLN A 412 27.27 2.15 -11.49
C GLN A 412 26.82 3.47 -12.13
N TRP A 413 25.51 3.72 -12.20
CA TRP A 413 24.95 4.91 -12.85
C TRP A 413 24.97 6.15 -11.94
N GLN A 414 24.60 6.00 -10.67
CA GLN A 414 24.49 7.10 -9.70
C GLN A 414 25.76 7.97 -9.58
N PRO A 415 26.98 7.41 -9.50
CA PRO A 415 28.20 8.22 -9.46
C PRO A 415 28.43 9.06 -10.72
N ILE A 416 27.87 8.67 -11.87
CA ILE A 416 28.01 9.38 -13.14
C ILE A 416 27.06 10.57 -13.17
N TYR A 417 25.76 10.33 -13.05
CA TYR A 417 24.77 11.39 -13.28
C TYR A 417 24.60 12.34 -12.09
N LEU A 418 24.84 11.89 -10.85
CA LEU A 418 24.68 12.72 -9.67
C LEU A 418 25.89 13.62 -9.38
N GLU A 419 27.03 13.41 -10.04
CA GLU A 419 28.25 14.17 -9.72
C GLU A 419 28.13 15.66 -10.06
N ALA A 420 27.52 15.99 -11.19
CA ALA A 420 27.27 17.38 -11.58
C ALA A 420 26.31 18.11 -10.62
N PRO A 421 25.10 17.60 -10.31
CA PRO A 421 24.22 18.23 -9.34
C PRO A 421 24.84 18.26 -7.93
N ARG A 422 25.57 17.23 -7.51
CA ARG A 422 26.27 17.21 -6.21
C ARG A 422 27.24 18.39 -6.09
N LYS A 423 28.14 18.57 -7.08
CA LYS A 423 29.07 19.71 -7.11
C LYS A 423 28.35 21.06 -7.13
N ARG A 424 27.21 21.16 -7.84
CA ARG A 424 26.41 22.39 -7.89
C ARG A 424 25.79 22.71 -6.52
N LEU A 425 25.06 21.76 -5.95
CA LEU A 425 24.33 21.92 -4.69
C LEU A 425 25.28 22.08 -3.49
N GLN A 426 26.47 21.49 -3.54
CA GLN A 426 27.51 21.66 -2.51
C GLN A 426 27.91 23.13 -2.31
N LYS A 427 27.79 23.98 -3.33
CA LYS A 427 28.08 25.42 -3.21
C LYS A 427 27.10 26.15 -2.28
N SER A 428 25.90 25.58 -2.11
CA SER A 428 24.81 26.14 -1.31
C SER A 428 24.75 25.57 0.11
N ILE A 429 25.63 24.63 0.47
CA ILE A 429 25.69 24.04 1.82
C ILE A 429 27.15 23.80 2.23
N SER A 430 27.62 24.46 3.30
CA SER A 430 29.01 24.34 3.75
C SER A 430 29.16 23.55 5.05
N SER A 431 28.06 23.29 5.77
CA SER A 431 28.07 22.53 7.02
C SER A 431 28.09 21.01 6.81
N ILE A 432 27.86 20.55 5.58
CA ILE A 432 27.77 19.13 5.23
C ILE A 432 28.49 18.91 3.90
N ASN A 433 29.29 17.85 3.82
CA ASN A 433 29.76 17.32 2.54
C ASN A 433 28.66 16.40 1.95
N LEU A 434 28.07 16.81 0.82
CA LEU A 434 27.02 16.08 0.13
C LEU A 434 27.58 14.86 -0.59
N THR A 435 26.98 13.70 -0.33
CA THR A 435 27.21 12.46 -1.09
C THR A 435 26.27 12.36 -2.30
N HIS A 436 26.51 11.42 -3.22
CA HIS A 436 25.54 11.12 -4.29
C HIS A 436 24.20 10.66 -3.70
N THR A 437 24.22 9.84 -2.65
CA THR A 437 23.01 9.40 -1.94
C THR A 437 22.22 10.58 -1.34
N ASP A 438 22.88 11.61 -0.80
CA ASP A 438 22.18 12.81 -0.32
C ASP A 438 21.42 13.50 -1.46
N VAL A 439 22.06 13.63 -2.64
CA VAL A 439 21.46 14.25 -3.82
C VAL A 439 20.31 13.40 -4.39
N TYR A 440 20.49 12.08 -4.46
CA TYR A 440 19.41 11.15 -4.82
C TYR A 440 18.21 11.29 -3.87
N ASN A 441 18.45 11.39 -2.56
CA ASN A 441 17.41 11.62 -1.57
C ASN A 441 16.73 12.98 -1.73
N MET A 442 17.45 14.03 -2.14
CA MET A 442 16.85 15.31 -2.52
C MET A 442 15.92 15.16 -3.74
N MET A 443 16.30 14.37 -4.74
CA MET A 443 15.43 14.07 -5.89
C MET A 443 14.18 13.31 -5.47
N LEU A 444 14.31 12.28 -4.62
CA LEU A 444 13.17 11.54 -4.05
C LEU A 444 12.22 12.41 -3.22
N ASN A 445 12.74 13.41 -2.51
CA ASN A 445 11.91 14.35 -1.75
C ASN A 445 10.97 15.17 -2.66
N CYS A 446 11.22 15.30 -3.97
CA CYS A 446 10.29 15.98 -4.88
C CYS A 446 8.91 15.28 -4.94
N PRO A 447 8.79 14.05 -5.49
CA PRO A 447 7.51 13.37 -5.56
C PRO A 447 6.93 13.08 -4.19
N TYR A 448 7.72 12.56 -3.24
CA TYR A 448 7.18 12.11 -1.96
C TYR A 448 6.59 13.24 -1.11
N LEU A 449 7.26 14.40 -1.04
CA LEU A 449 6.69 15.55 -0.33
C LEU A 449 5.51 16.15 -1.09
N THR A 450 5.55 16.14 -2.43
CA THR A 450 4.42 16.67 -3.21
C THR A 450 3.16 15.84 -3.01
N TYR A 451 3.25 14.50 -3.06
CA TYR A 451 2.10 13.63 -2.87
C TYR A 451 1.65 13.49 -1.41
N GLY A 452 2.58 13.61 -0.46
CA GLY A 452 2.31 13.45 0.97
C GLY A 452 1.91 14.75 1.67
N ALA A 453 2.61 15.85 1.40
CA ALA A 453 2.43 17.16 2.04
C ALA A 453 1.79 18.21 1.11
N GLY A 454 1.56 17.87 -0.15
CA GLY A 454 0.93 18.74 -1.15
C GLY A 454 1.91 19.60 -1.96
N PHE A 455 3.19 19.63 -1.58
CA PHE A 455 4.21 20.49 -2.18
C PHE A 455 5.63 20.05 -1.82
N SER A 456 6.60 20.32 -2.70
CA SER A 456 8.03 20.12 -2.44
C SER A 456 8.91 21.20 -3.04
N GLN A 457 9.77 21.82 -2.22
CA GLN A 457 10.78 22.77 -2.70
C GLN A 457 11.93 22.09 -3.44
N PHE A 458 12.07 20.77 -3.31
CA PHE A 458 13.15 20.02 -3.95
C PHE A 458 12.93 19.87 -5.47
N CYS A 459 11.69 19.99 -5.95
CA CYS A 459 11.36 19.76 -7.36
C CYS A 459 12.08 20.72 -8.33
N ASN A 460 12.36 21.96 -7.92
CA ASN A 460 12.99 22.97 -8.76
C ASN A 460 14.54 23.01 -8.64
N LEU A 461 15.15 22.07 -7.90
CA LEU A 461 16.61 22.05 -7.69
C LEU A 461 17.38 21.43 -8.87
N PHE A 462 16.67 20.68 -9.73
CA PHE A 462 17.26 19.83 -10.76
C PHE A 462 16.78 20.21 -12.15
N THR A 463 17.70 20.14 -13.12
CA THR A 463 17.47 20.45 -14.53
C THR A 463 16.72 19.31 -15.23
N ALA A 464 16.19 19.58 -16.42
CA ALA A 464 15.48 18.56 -17.21
C ALA A 464 16.36 17.35 -17.56
N GLU A 465 17.65 17.58 -17.84
CA GLU A 465 18.61 16.50 -18.09
C GLU A 465 18.83 15.63 -16.85
N GLU A 466 18.92 16.25 -15.67
CA GLU A 466 19.08 15.51 -14.40
C GLU A 466 17.85 14.67 -14.08
N TRP A 467 16.63 15.16 -14.36
CA TRP A 467 15.41 14.35 -14.22
C TRP A 467 15.37 13.19 -15.20
N ARG A 468 15.78 13.36 -16.47
CA ARG A 468 15.90 12.25 -17.43
C ARG A 468 16.93 11.20 -17.00
N ASN A 469 18.00 11.63 -16.34
CA ASN A 469 19.00 10.70 -15.80
C ASN A 469 18.49 9.98 -14.54
N PHE A 470 17.69 10.65 -13.72
CA PHE A 470 16.98 10.03 -12.61
C PHE A 470 15.95 9.01 -13.09
N GLU A 471 15.17 9.32 -14.13
CA GLU A 471 14.29 8.34 -14.80
C GLU A 471 15.08 7.08 -15.19
N TYR A 472 16.26 7.24 -15.80
CA TYR A 472 17.08 6.10 -16.18
C TYR A 472 17.58 5.29 -14.97
N ASP A 473 17.90 5.96 -13.87
CA ASP A 473 18.22 5.29 -12.60
C ASP A 473 17.03 4.46 -12.08
N GLN A 474 15.80 4.99 -12.19
CA GLN A 474 14.59 4.25 -11.83
C GLN A 474 14.29 3.09 -12.79
N ASP A 475 14.63 3.23 -14.06
CA ASP A 475 14.55 2.16 -15.05
C ASP A 475 15.46 1.00 -14.70
N LEU A 476 16.72 1.28 -14.38
CA LEU A 476 17.68 0.26 -13.94
C LEU A 476 17.19 -0.47 -12.69
N GLN A 477 16.66 0.25 -11.70
CA GLN A 477 16.12 -0.33 -10.47
C GLN A 477 14.92 -1.25 -10.75
N THR A 478 13.87 -0.71 -11.36
CA THR A 478 12.62 -1.45 -11.56
C THR A 478 12.80 -2.65 -12.48
N TYR A 479 13.56 -2.46 -13.56
CA TYR A 479 13.77 -3.49 -14.57
C TYR A 479 14.76 -4.58 -14.10
N GLY A 480 15.77 -4.20 -13.32
CA GLY A 480 16.72 -5.12 -12.68
C GLY A 480 16.10 -5.99 -11.59
N ASP A 481 15.11 -5.48 -10.86
CA ASP A 481 14.45 -6.21 -9.78
C ASP A 481 13.23 -7.03 -10.22
N HIS A 482 12.51 -6.57 -11.25
CA HIS A 482 11.19 -7.12 -11.55
C HIS A 482 10.91 -7.31 -13.05
N GLY A 483 11.80 -6.83 -13.93
CA GLY A 483 11.64 -6.87 -15.38
C GLY A 483 12.41 -7.98 -16.08
N PHE A 484 12.60 -7.85 -17.39
CA PHE A 484 13.33 -8.85 -18.19
C PHE A 484 14.81 -8.99 -17.78
N MET A 485 15.37 -8.01 -17.05
CA MET A 485 16.72 -8.12 -16.48
C MET A 485 16.78 -8.93 -15.17
N ASN A 486 15.63 -9.27 -14.60
CA ASN A 486 15.54 -10.05 -13.37
C ASN A 486 15.27 -11.56 -13.64
N PRO A 487 16.08 -12.49 -13.11
CA PRO A 487 15.93 -13.93 -13.33
C PRO A 487 14.68 -14.56 -12.70
N THR A 488 13.98 -13.84 -11.81
CA THR A 488 12.76 -14.30 -11.15
C THR A 488 11.49 -13.67 -11.71
N ALA A 489 11.58 -12.65 -12.58
CA ALA A 489 10.44 -11.86 -13.04
C ALA A 489 9.31 -12.70 -13.65
N ARG A 490 9.62 -13.65 -14.56
CA ARG A 490 8.60 -14.53 -15.13
C ARG A 490 7.95 -15.41 -14.07
N ALA A 491 8.72 -15.89 -13.09
CA ALA A 491 8.21 -16.72 -12.01
C ALA A 491 7.29 -15.93 -11.06
N GLN A 492 7.58 -14.65 -10.83
CA GLN A 492 6.69 -13.76 -10.09
C GLN A 492 5.39 -13.45 -10.88
N GLY A 493 5.47 -13.29 -12.20
CA GLY A 493 4.29 -12.95 -13.01
C GLY A 493 3.36 -14.11 -13.36
N VAL A 494 3.89 -15.33 -13.49
CA VAL A 494 3.12 -16.50 -13.97
C VAL A 494 1.85 -16.83 -13.16
N PRO A 495 1.80 -16.68 -11.82
CA PRO A 495 0.60 -17.04 -11.06
C PRO A 495 -0.62 -16.23 -11.49
N TYR A 496 -0.44 -14.93 -11.77
CA TYR A 496 -1.52 -14.09 -12.29
C TYR A 496 -1.88 -14.44 -13.73
N VAL A 497 -0.91 -14.79 -14.59
CA VAL A 497 -1.17 -15.21 -15.97
C VAL A 497 -2.02 -16.49 -16.01
N GLN A 498 -1.77 -17.41 -15.09
CA GLN A 498 -2.60 -18.61 -14.91
C GLN A 498 -4.04 -18.25 -14.46
N ASP A 499 -4.22 -17.30 -13.54
CA ASP A 499 -5.55 -16.82 -13.15
C ASP A 499 -6.28 -16.12 -14.32
N LEU A 500 -5.57 -15.29 -15.08
CA LEU A 500 -6.10 -14.56 -16.23
C LEU A 500 -6.60 -15.55 -17.30
N THR A 501 -5.78 -16.52 -17.69
CA THR A 501 -6.14 -17.53 -18.70
C THR A 501 -7.30 -18.41 -18.26
N ALA A 502 -7.36 -18.80 -16.98
CA ALA A 502 -8.51 -19.52 -16.42
C ALA A 502 -9.82 -18.73 -16.59
N ARG A 503 -9.80 -17.42 -16.33
CA ARG A 503 -10.97 -16.55 -16.51
C ARG A 503 -11.32 -16.31 -17.98
N LEU A 504 -10.33 -16.06 -18.85
CA LEU A 504 -10.53 -15.85 -20.28
C LEU A 504 -11.14 -17.09 -20.96
N LEU A 505 -10.64 -18.28 -20.61
CA LEU A 505 -11.14 -19.56 -21.13
C LEU A 505 -12.38 -20.07 -20.39
N LYS A 506 -12.78 -19.42 -19.29
CA LYS A 506 -13.86 -19.86 -18.38
C LYS A 506 -13.67 -21.31 -17.91
N LYS A 507 -12.43 -21.71 -17.69
CA LYS A 507 -12.04 -23.06 -17.25
C LYS A 507 -11.45 -22.97 -15.85
N ARG A 508 -11.86 -23.89 -14.97
CA ARG A 508 -11.24 -24.02 -13.65
C ARG A 508 -9.77 -24.34 -13.83
N PHE A 509 -8.94 -23.79 -12.95
CA PHE A 509 -7.51 -24.03 -12.96
C PHE A 509 -7.21 -25.52 -12.69
N THR A 510 -6.46 -26.15 -13.60
CA THR A 510 -6.00 -27.55 -13.49
C THR A 510 -4.49 -27.69 -13.76
N GLY A 511 -3.77 -26.56 -13.81
CA GLY A 511 -2.35 -26.54 -14.12
C GLY A 511 -1.45 -26.78 -12.90
N PRO A 512 -0.13 -26.75 -13.09
CA PRO A 512 0.83 -26.76 -11.98
C PRO A 512 0.66 -25.53 -11.09
N VAL A 513 0.42 -25.77 -9.80
CA VAL A 513 0.21 -24.71 -8.80
C VAL A 513 1.50 -23.90 -8.63
N THR A 514 1.39 -22.58 -8.67
CA THR A 514 2.50 -21.66 -8.41
C THR A 514 2.22 -20.88 -7.12
N ALA A 515 1.75 -19.64 -7.21
CA ALA A 515 1.39 -18.80 -6.06
C ALA A 515 -0.14 -18.67 -5.86
N GLN A 516 -0.95 -19.55 -6.46
CA GLN A 516 -2.40 -19.56 -6.21
C GLN A 516 -2.72 -20.11 -4.81
N ASN A 517 -3.61 -19.43 -4.09
CA ASN A 517 -4.29 -20.04 -2.95
C ASN A 517 -5.40 -20.96 -3.48
N MET A 518 -5.15 -22.27 -3.49
CA MET A 518 -6.07 -23.23 -4.10
C MET A 518 -7.43 -23.34 -3.39
N THR A 519 -7.51 -23.02 -2.10
CA THR A 519 -8.79 -22.96 -1.38
C THR A 519 -9.68 -21.84 -1.91
N LEU A 520 -9.09 -20.66 -2.18
CA LEU A 520 -9.81 -19.53 -2.78
C LEU A 520 -10.05 -19.75 -4.28
N ASN A 521 -9.05 -20.25 -5.01
CA ASN A 521 -9.06 -20.37 -6.47
C ASN A 521 -10.01 -21.45 -7.01
N LEU A 522 -10.34 -22.46 -6.20
CA LEU A 522 -11.32 -23.49 -6.58
C LEU A 522 -12.75 -23.14 -6.18
N ASN A 523 -12.95 -22.04 -5.46
CA ASN A 523 -14.25 -21.61 -4.96
C ASN A 523 -14.82 -20.49 -5.83
N SER A 524 -15.93 -20.77 -6.53
CA SER A 524 -16.60 -19.81 -7.42
C SER A 524 -17.13 -18.55 -6.74
N THR A 525 -17.27 -18.56 -5.41
CA THR A 525 -17.64 -17.36 -4.63
C THR A 525 -16.52 -16.32 -4.61
N TYR A 526 -15.27 -16.77 -4.47
CA TYR A 526 -14.10 -15.89 -4.31
C TYR A 526 -13.33 -15.69 -5.62
N THR A 527 -13.39 -16.65 -6.54
CA THR A 527 -12.72 -16.61 -7.84
C THR A 527 -13.67 -17.02 -8.99
N PRO A 528 -14.73 -16.24 -9.23
CA PRO A 528 -15.69 -16.53 -10.29
C PRO A 528 -15.07 -16.46 -11.69
N LEU A 529 -15.48 -17.37 -12.58
CA LEU A 529 -15.02 -17.41 -13.98
C LEU A 529 -16.00 -16.75 -14.96
N ASN A 530 -17.20 -16.38 -14.49
CA ASN A 530 -18.31 -15.92 -15.32
C ASN A 530 -18.80 -14.53 -14.90
N GLN A 531 -17.90 -13.56 -14.69
CA GLN A 531 -18.28 -12.15 -14.56
C GLN A 531 -17.80 -11.33 -15.76
N PRO A 532 -18.50 -10.24 -16.12
CA PRO A 532 -18.13 -9.41 -17.26
C PRO A 532 -17.11 -8.31 -16.88
N LEU A 533 -16.86 -8.06 -15.59
CA LEU A 533 -15.91 -7.06 -15.12
C LEU A 533 -15.06 -7.67 -14.01
N TYR A 534 -13.74 -7.72 -14.20
CA TYR A 534 -12.76 -8.07 -13.17
C TYR A 534 -11.88 -6.86 -12.88
N ALA A 535 -11.60 -6.63 -11.59
CA ALA A 535 -10.60 -5.66 -11.17
C ALA A 535 -9.72 -6.28 -10.09
N ASP A 536 -8.41 -6.29 -10.32
CA ASP A 536 -7.40 -6.77 -9.41
C ASP A 536 -6.41 -5.65 -9.07
N PHE A 537 -5.97 -5.53 -7.82
CA PHE A 537 -5.07 -4.48 -7.35
C PHE A 537 -3.79 -5.08 -6.77
N SER A 538 -2.63 -4.57 -7.19
CA SER A 538 -1.31 -5.11 -6.90
C SER A 538 -0.23 -4.02 -6.83
N HIS A 539 1.04 -4.42 -6.82
CA HIS A 539 2.23 -3.55 -6.78
C HIS A 539 2.89 -3.46 -8.16
N HIS A 540 3.66 -2.39 -8.40
CA HIS A 540 4.41 -2.25 -9.66
C HIS A 540 5.40 -3.40 -9.89
N SER A 541 6.01 -3.92 -8.82
CA SER A 541 6.93 -5.06 -8.85
C SER A 541 6.27 -6.29 -9.47
N VAL A 542 5.13 -6.70 -8.94
CA VAL A 542 4.36 -7.84 -9.42
C VAL A 542 3.88 -7.62 -10.85
N ILE A 543 3.37 -6.43 -11.16
CA ILE A 543 2.87 -6.12 -12.51
C ILE A 543 3.99 -6.15 -13.55
N THR A 544 5.20 -5.68 -13.21
CA THR A 544 6.37 -5.76 -14.09
C THR A 544 6.76 -7.23 -14.35
N GLY A 545 6.70 -8.08 -13.32
CA GLY A 545 6.84 -9.53 -13.48
C GLY A 545 5.75 -10.13 -14.38
N ILE A 546 4.50 -9.68 -14.24
CA ILE A 546 3.37 -10.09 -15.10
C ILE A 546 3.62 -9.72 -16.56
N MET A 547 4.08 -8.50 -16.85
CA MET A 547 4.46 -8.10 -18.21
C MET A 547 5.54 -9.02 -18.80
N THR A 548 6.52 -9.39 -17.98
CA THR A 548 7.58 -10.32 -18.38
C THR A 548 7.03 -11.73 -18.65
N ALA A 549 6.14 -12.23 -17.78
CA ALA A 549 5.48 -13.54 -17.93
C ALA A 549 4.52 -13.62 -19.12
N LEU A 550 3.86 -12.51 -19.45
CA LEU A 550 3.05 -12.33 -20.67
C LEU A 550 3.89 -12.26 -21.94
N ASN A 551 5.22 -12.21 -21.81
CA ASN A 551 6.18 -12.12 -22.90
C ASN A 551 6.00 -10.81 -23.71
N LEU A 552 5.88 -9.67 -23.03
CA LEU A 552 5.79 -8.35 -23.66
C LEU A 552 7.16 -7.88 -24.19
N THR A 553 7.64 -8.52 -25.26
CA THR A 553 9.03 -8.40 -25.76
C THR A 553 9.42 -7.02 -26.27
N GLN A 554 8.44 -6.14 -26.52
CA GLN A 554 8.63 -4.73 -26.86
C GLN A 554 9.35 -3.96 -25.75
N PHE A 555 9.39 -4.51 -24.53
CA PHE A 555 10.10 -3.97 -23.39
C PHE A 555 11.40 -4.69 -23.07
N LYS A 556 11.85 -5.66 -23.89
CA LYS A 556 12.97 -6.58 -23.60
C LYS A 556 14.37 -5.97 -23.85
N ASP A 557 14.46 -4.72 -24.26
CA ASP A 557 15.74 -4.04 -24.50
C ASP A 557 16.67 -4.15 -23.27
N TRP A 558 17.96 -4.37 -23.49
CA TRP A 558 18.96 -4.35 -22.42
C TRP A 558 19.26 -2.91 -21.99
N LEU A 559 19.32 -2.67 -20.68
CA LEU A 559 19.68 -1.37 -20.11
C LEU A 559 21.14 -1.39 -19.65
N ASP A 560 21.99 -0.57 -20.26
CA ASP A 560 23.40 -0.43 -19.88
C ASP A 560 23.53 0.47 -18.63
N PRO A 561 24.04 -0.04 -17.50
CA PRO A 561 24.10 0.70 -16.25
C PRO A 561 25.15 1.83 -16.25
N THR A 562 25.87 2.04 -17.35
CA THR A 562 26.89 3.09 -17.50
C THR A 562 26.58 4.09 -18.61
N LYS A 563 25.67 3.75 -19.52
CA LYS A 563 25.36 4.58 -20.71
C LYS A 563 23.89 4.48 -21.12
N PRO A 564 23.05 5.49 -20.82
CA PRO A 564 21.64 5.46 -21.18
C PRO A 564 21.41 5.40 -22.69
N ASN A 565 20.53 4.50 -23.12
CA ASN A 565 19.91 4.56 -24.43
C ASN A 565 18.70 5.50 -24.37
N HIS A 566 18.74 6.61 -25.10
CA HIS A 566 17.64 7.58 -25.14
C HIS A 566 16.41 7.05 -25.90
N ASP A 567 16.59 6.09 -26.81
CA ASP A 567 15.52 5.50 -27.63
C ASP A 567 14.90 4.24 -27.02
N ARG A 568 15.32 3.86 -25.80
CA ARG A 568 14.81 2.68 -25.09
C ARG A 568 13.28 2.70 -24.98
N LYS A 569 12.68 1.52 -25.11
CA LYS A 569 11.22 1.36 -25.00
C LYS A 569 10.73 1.20 -23.57
N TYR A 570 11.51 0.58 -22.70
CA TYR A 570 11.16 0.51 -21.29
C TYR A 570 11.54 1.82 -20.59
N ARG A 571 10.52 2.53 -20.12
CA ARG A 571 10.61 3.72 -19.27
C ARG A 571 9.60 3.58 -18.15
N THR A 572 10.07 3.50 -16.92
CA THR A 572 9.29 3.16 -15.73
C THR A 572 8.15 4.15 -15.53
N SER A 573 8.41 5.44 -15.76
CA SER A 573 7.40 6.50 -15.75
C SER A 573 6.20 6.23 -16.66
N HIS A 574 6.42 5.63 -17.83
CA HIS A 574 5.35 5.38 -18.80
C HIS A 574 4.78 3.96 -18.71
N VAL A 575 5.55 2.99 -18.18
CA VAL A 575 5.15 1.59 -18.07
C VAL A 575 4.41 1.34 -16.76
N THR A 576 5.00 1.73 -15.63
CA THR A 576 4.45 1.52 -14.28
C THR A 576 4.42 2.82 -13.46
N PRO A 577 3.77 3.91 -13.92
CA PRO A 577 3.51 5.08 -13.07
C PRO A 577 2.62 4.72 -11.86
N LEU A 578 2.41 5.69 -10.97
CA LEU A 578 1.39 5.60 -9.92
C LEU A 578 0.01 5.37 -10.55
N ALA A 579 -0.83 4.58 -9.88
CA ALA A 579 -2.16 4.20 -10.38
C ALA A 579 -2.18 3.63 -11.82
N MET A 580 -1.06 3.07 -12.29
CA MET A 580 -0.98 2.41 -13.60
C MET A 580 -2.06 1.33 -13.72
N ARG A 581 -2.48 1.06 -14.96
CA ARG A 581 -3.42 -0.02 -15.25
C ARG A 581 -3.10 -0.75 -16.55
N MET A 582 -3.30 -2.05 -16.50
CA MET A 582 -3.46 -2.89 -17.68
C MET A 582 -4.93 -3.29 -17.79
N ALA A 583 -5.47 -3.29 -19.00
CA ALA A 583 -6.83 -3.76 -19.25
C ALA A 583 -6.86 -4.75 -20.42
N TRP A 584 -7.49 -5.90 -20.20
CA TRP A 584 -7.81 -6.87 -21.27
C TRP A 584 -9.29 -6.75 -21.60
N GLU A 585 -9.59 -6.19 -22.76
CA GLU A 585 -10.95 -6.05 -23.28
C GLU A 585 -11.24 -7.24 -24.20
N VAL A 586 -12.22 -8.07 -23.83
CA VAL A 586 -12.76 -9.14 -24.66
C VAL A 586 -14.00 -8.61 -25.38
N MET A 587 -14.06 -8.80 -26.68
CA MET A 587 -15.09 -8.23 -27.54
C MET A 587 -15.60 -9.22 -28.58
N ASP A 588 -16.88 -9.12 -28.90
CA ASP A 588 -17.47 -9.77 -30.07
C ASP A 588 -17.37 -8.80 -31.25
N CYS A 589 -16.73 -9.23 -32.35
CA CYS A 589 -16.58 -8.44 -33.56
C CYS A 589 -17.31 -9.09 -34.74
N ASP A 590 -18.12 -8.31 -35.43
CA ASP A 590 -18.78 -8.70 -36.68
C ASP A 590 -17.80 -8.48 -37.85
N MET A 591 -17.13 -9.54 -38.31
CA MET A 591 -16.18 -9.50 -39.43
C MET A 591 -16.57 -10.53 -40.50
N ASN A 592 -16.57 -10.13 -41.78
CA ASN A 592 -16.82 -11.01 -42.93
C ASN A 592 -18.11 -11.86 -42.85
N GLY A 593 -19.17 -11.34 -42.21
CA GLY A 593 -20.45 -12.05 -42.06
C GLY A 593 -20.51 -13.08 -40.93
N GLY A 594 -19.48 -13.15 -40.07
CA GLY A 594 -19.44 -13.98 -38.86
C GLY A 594 -19.11 -13.18 -37.61
N LYS A 595 -19.49 -13.71 -36.44
CA LYS A 595 -19.08 -13.21 -35.13
C LYS A 595 -17.84 -13.96 -34.66
N GLU A 596 -16.77 -13.22 -34.38
CA GLU A 596 -15.54 -13.76 -33.81
C GLU A 596 -15.18 -13.04 -32.51
N GLU A 597 -14.58 -13.76 -31.55
CA GLU A 597 -14.12 -13.21 -30.28
C GLU A 597 -12.68 -12.71 -30.40
N TYR A 598 -12.48 -11.44 -30.07
CA TYR A 598 -11.18 -10.80 -30.01
C TYR A 598 -10.86 -10.34 -28.59
N ILE A 599 -9.57 -10.27 -28.31
CA ILE A 599 -8.99 -9.64 -27.13
C ILE A 599 -8.10 -8.49 -27.56
N ARG A 600 -8.13 -7.42 -26.78
CA ARG A 600 -7.20 -6.30 -26.87
C ARG A 600 -6.61 -6.03 -25.50
N MET A 601 -5.31 -5.78 -25.45
CA MET A 601 -4.65 -5.31 -24.23
C MET A 601 -4.40 -3.80 -24.32
N LYS A 602 -4.69 -3.07 -23.24
CA LYS A 602 -4.29 -1.68 -23.05
C LYS A 602 -3.30 -1.59 -21.90
N LEU A 603 -2.24 -0.81 -22.10
CA LEU A 603 -1.33 -0.36 -21.04
C LEU A 603 -1.52 1.14 -20.88
N ASN A 604 -1.90 1.57 -19.68
CA ASN A 604 -2.13 2.98 -19.34
C ASN A 604 -2.97 3.68 -20.42
N ASP A 605 -4.17 3.15 -20.66
CA ASP A 605 -5.19 3.64 -21.61
C ASP A 605 -4.83 3.55 -23.11
N ILE A 606 -3.61 3.18 -23.47
CA ILE A 606 -3.17 3.01 -24.87
C ILE A 606 -3.07 1.54 -25.23
N VAL A 607 -3.50 1.18 -26.44
CA VAL A 607 -3.45 -0.20 -26.93
C VAL A 607 -2.01 -0.67 -27.00
N TYR A 608 -1.76 -1.83 -26.41
CA TYR A 608 -0.52 -2.56 -26.59
C TYR A 608 -0.60 -3.39 -27.88
N PRO A 609 0.37 -3.28 -28.80
CA PRO A 609 0.34 -4.01 -30.07
C PRO A 609 0.71 -5.49 -29.86
N LEU A 610 -0.28 -6.32 -29.53
CA LEU A 610 -0.11 -7.77 -29.43
C LEU A 610 0.41 -8.35 -30.76
N ASP A 611 1.35 -9.28 -30.67
CA ASP A 611 2.01 -9.89 -31.82
C ASP A 611 2.32 -11.38 -31.59
N GLU A 612 3.19 -11.96 -32.43
CA GLU A 612 3.54 -13.38 -32.40
C GLU A 612 4.14 -13.80 -31.04
N SER A 613 4.79 -12.88 -30.32
CA SER A 613 5.35 -13.15 -28.99
C SER A 613 4.26 -13.42 -27.94
N ASN A 614 3.01 -13.05 -28.22
CA ASN A 614 1.83 -13.28 -27.39
C ASN A 614 0.86 -14.33 -27.99
N GLY A 615 1.27 -15.06 -29.02
CA GLY A 615 0.42 -16.03 -29.71
C GLY A 615 -0.52 -15.42 -30.75
N CYS A 616 -0.29 -14.18 -31.17
CA CYS A 616 -1.18 -13.42 -32.03
C CYS A 616 -0.61 -13.23 -33.44
N SER A 617 -1.47 -13.15 -34.45
CA SER A 617 -1.04 -12.62 -35.75
C SER A 617 -0.83 -11.11 -35.64
N LYS A 618 0.30 -10.59 -36.13
CA LYS A 618 0.57 -9.16 -36.10
C LYS A 618 -0.49 -8.35 -36.87
N ARG A 619 -1.14 -7.43 -36.18
CA ARG A 619 -2.16 -6.53 -36.74
C ARG A 619 -1.89 -5.08 -36.40
N LYS A 620 -2.31 -4.17 -37.28
CA LYS A 620 -2.14 -2.72 -37.08
C LYS A 620 -2.93 -2.19 -35.88
N ASP A 621 -4.05 -2.81 -35.56
CA ASP A 621 -4.95 -2.41 -34.47
C ASP A 621 -4.66 -3.13 -33.14
N GLY A 622 -3.67 -4.04 -33.10
CA GLY A 622 -3.29 -4.79 -31.90
C GLY A 622 -4.34 -5.79 -31.40
N LEU A 623 -5.38 -6.08 -32.19
CA LEU A 623 -6.37 -7.11 -31.85
C LEU A 623 -5.77 -8.51 -31.99
N CYS A 624 -6.22 -9.44 -31.15
CA CYS A 624 -5.85 -10.84 -31.23
C CYS A 624 -7.08 -11.72 -31.06
N LYS A 625 -7.14 -12.89 -31.71
CA LYS A 625 -8.21 -13.84 -31.45
C LYS A 625 -8.11 -14.32 -30.00
N LEU A 626 -9.23 -14.36 -29.30
CA LEU A 626 -9.26 -14.68 -27.87
C LEU A 626 -8.60 -16.02 -27.56
N ASN A 627 -8.97 -17.06 -28.32
CA ASN A 627 -8.45 -18.42 -28.11
C ASN A 627 -6.95 -18.50 -28.40
N ASP A 628 -6.47 -17.91 -29.50
CA ASP A 628 -5.05 -17.91 -29.86
C ASP A 628 -4.19 -17.34 -28.71
N TYR A 629 -4.58 -16.18 -28.17
CA TYR A 629 -3.91 -15.54 -27.04
C TYR A 629 -3.96 -16.40 -25.76
N ALA A 630 -5.15 -16.83 -25.37
CA ALA A 630 -5.34 -17.51 -24.08
C ALA A 630 -4.73 -18.93 -24.06
N GLU A 631 -4.82 -19.67 -25.16
CA GLU A 631 -4.20 -20.99 -25.29
C GLU A 631 -2.68 -20.89 -25.39
N PHE A 632 -2.13 -19.89 -26.09
CA PHE A 632 -0.70 -19.63 -26.12
C PHE A 632 -0.14 -19.42 -24.70
N LEU A 633 -0.75 -18.54 -23.92
CA LEU A 633 -0.31 -18.29 -22.54
C LEU A 633 -0.43 -19.55 -21.67
N THR A 634 -1.52 -20.31 -21.81
CA THR A 634 -1.73 -21.57 -21.07
C THR A 634 -0.64 -22.60 -21.37
N ASN A 635 -0.21 -22.69 -22.63
CA ASN A 635 0.77 -23.69 -23.07
C ASN A 635 2.22 -23.30 -22.79
N HIS A 636 2.53 -22.00 -22.74
CA HIS A 636 3.90 -21.49 -22.75
C HIS A 636 4.33 -20.76 -21.47
N ALA A 637 3.44 -20.01 -20.79
CA ALA A 637 3.85 -19.10 -19.72
C ALA A 637 4.51 -19.81 -18.51
N TYR A 638 3.93 -20.92 -18.04
CA TYR A 638 4.50 -21.72 -16.95
C TYR A 638 5.83 -22.39 -17.29
N LYS A 639 5.96 -22.93 -18.51
CA LYS A 639 7.23 -23.54 -18.95
C LYS A 639 8.32 -22.49 -19.08
N ALA A 640 7.99 -21.32 -19.62
CA ALA A 640 8.93 -20.21 -19.80
C ALA A 640 9.38 -19.59 -18.47
N SER A 641 8.55 -19.65 -17.43
CA SER A 641 8.92 -19.09 -16.11
C SER A 641 9.89 -19.96 -15.33
N LYS A 642 9.96 -21.27 -15.63
CA LYS A 642 10.76 -22.25 -14.87
C LYS A 642 10.51 -22.14 -13.36
N PHE A 643 9.24 -21.93 -12.98
CA PHE A 643 8.85 -21.50 -11.63
C PHE A 643 9.56 -22.28 -10.52
N ASP A 644 9.51 -23.61 -10.55
CA ASP A 644 10.07 -24.44 -9.46
C ASP A 644 11.58 -24.29 -9.34
N LEU A 645 12.31 -24.32 -10.45
CA LEU A 645 13.76 -24.15 -10.47
C LEU A 645 14.16 -22.76 -10.00
N VAL A 646 13.48 -21.72 -10.49
CA VAL A 646 13.83 -20.33 -10.22
C VAL A 646 13.49 -19.94 -8.78
N CYS A 647 12.34 -20.37 -8.26
CA CYS A 647 11.89 -20.00 -6.93
C CYS A 647 12.54 -20.83 -5.80
N PHE A 648 12.93 -22.08 -6.07
CA PHE A 648 13.39 -23.02 -5.04
C PHE A 648 14.79 -23.61 -5.28
N GLY A 649 15.34 -23.47 -6.49
CA GLY A 649 16.71 -23.87 -6.79
C GLY A 649 17.75 -22.96 -6.14
N LYS A 650 18.97 -23.47 -6.02
CA LYS A 650 20.10 -22.81 -5.35
C LYS A 650 21.16 -22.40 -6.36
N ASN A 651 21.57 -21.14 -6.30
CA ASN A 651 22.70 -20.65 -7.07
C ASN A 651 23.98 -21.44 -6.73
N LYS A 652 24.82 -21.68 -7.74
CA LYS A 652 26.02 -22.54 -7.76
C LYS A 652 25.77 -24.04 -7.61
N THR A 653 24.55 -24.48 -7.30
CA THR A 653 24.19 -25.90 -7.22
C THR A 653 23.32 -26.32 -8.39
N ASP A 654 22.14 -25.69 -8.53
CA ASP A 654 21.16 -26.03 -9.57
C ASP A 654 21.33 -25.16 -10.83
N PHE A 655 21.99 -24.00 -10.69
CA PHE A 655 22.32 -23.09 -11.78
C PHE A 655 23.47 -22.17 -11.36
N THR A 656 24.11 -21.49 -12.31
CA THR A 656 25.12 -20.45 -12.06
C THR A 656 24.61 -19.09 -12.52
N LEU A 657 24.26 -18.24 -11.57
CA LEU A 657 23.81 -16.87 -11.80
C LEU A 657 24.90 -15.88 -11.35
N THR A 658 25.40 -15.06 -12.28
CA THR A 658 26.50 -14.11 -12.05
C THR A 658 26.10 -12.64 -12.25
N GLY A 659 24.88 -12.38 -12.70
CA GLY A 659 24.40 -11.03 -12.98
C GLY A 659 23.01 -11.03 -13.62
N PRO A 660 22.53 -9.84 -14.07
CA PRO A 660 21.23 -9.70 -14.69
C PRO A 660 21.09 -10.56 -15.96
N VAL A 661 19.85 -10.95 -16.27
CA VAL A 661 19.52 -11.78 -17.43
C VAL A 661 18.86 -10.95 -18.54
N THR A 662 18.47 -11.57 -19.66
CA THR A 662 17.84 -10.83 -20.78
C THR A 662 16.40 -11.22 -21.04
N ASP A 663 15.90 -12.29 -20.40
CA ASP A 663 14.58 -12.85 -20.70
C ASP A 663 13.69 -13.02 -19.47
N GLY A 664 14.04 -12.41 -18.34
CA GLY A 664 13.24 -12.49 -17.13
C GLY A 664 13.26 -13.86 -16.44
N VAL A 665 14.24 -14.70 -16.80
CA VAL A 665 14.42 -16.08 -16.35
C VAL A 665 15.88 -16.51 -16.49
N ILE A 666 16.32 -17.45 -15.66
CA ILE A 666 17.66 -18.06 -15.74
C ILE A 666 17.85 -18.74 -17.12
N PRO A 667 18.92 -18.44 -17.89
CA PRO A 667 19.16 -19.05 -19.20
C PRO A 667 19.42 -20.56 -19.12
N ASN A 668 19.04 -21.31 -20.16
CA ASN A 668 19.26 -22.78 -20.18
C ASN A 668 20.74 -23.18 -20.04
N LYS A 669 21.64 -22.41 -20.64
CA LYS A 669 23.09 -22.65 -20.58
C LYS A 669 23.68 -22.54 -19.16
N ASP A 670 22.96 -21.87 -18.27
CA ASP A 670 23.41 -21.58 -16.91
C ASP A 670 22.77 -22.54 -15.89
N ILE A 671 21.93 -23.48 -16.32
CA ILE A 671 21.29 -24.50 -15.48
C ILE A 671 22.17 -25.74 -15.43
N HIS A 672 22.42 -26.25 -14.23
CA HIS A 672 23.16 -27.48 -14.03
C HIS A 672 22.25 -28.69 -14.21
N SER A 673 22.79 -29.74 -14.83
CA SER A 673 22.08 -30.99 -15.14
C SER A 673 21.93 -31.91 -13.95
#